data_AF-A0A5C5YA19-F1
#
_entry.id   AF-A0A5C5YA19-F1
#
_cell.length_a   1.000
_cell.length_b   1.000
_cell.length_c   1.000
_cell.angle_alpha   90.00
_cell.angle_beta   90.00
_cell.angle_gamma   90.00
#
_symmetry.space_group_name_H-M   'P 1'
#
loop_
_entity.id
_entity.type
_entity.pdbx_description
1 polymer ?
#
loop_
_entity_poly.entity_id
_entity_poly.type
_entity_poly.pdbx_seq_one_letter_code
_entity_poly.pdbx_strand_id
1 'polypeptide(L)'
;MRQNEFSATMMILGSLILGSITTASLSGCKPPQSTDVNVSTEPLDSGDNVTTGVETPISGNTTVGAAGVVETPLAGSAPESFEAQGSSEVQGSTLTASVAEDSVEKIMAAGGDWPQWGGTRVRNNVPGVTGLPESWNTGRFDRRTGEWDKSRVENIRWYANLGSQTYGNPVVADGQVYVGTNNGAGYLKRYPAKVDLGCLLAFDEENGDFLWQHSSEKLITGRVHDWPLQGICCAPLVEGERLWFVTSRGEVRCLDTKGFYDNEDDGPVKNEPAFVASIMDTGEGNTFEEALAELNGGTFPAALLEQVAQAGEAAEGDAAIKTVTENKVWTATGNFGGVDRELTIKQIGPRISVFKALGVNDKNDADTIWVFNMMTELGTSQHNMCSCSVTSYGDLLFVNTSNGQDESHGNLPAPDAPSFFCMNKNTGEVYWTDNSPGTNILHGQWSSPTVAEFNGVPQVLFCGGDGWLYSFRADRGTDGNPELLWKFDCNPKTSKWILGGEGTRNNLIGTPVAYDGRVYIGVGQDPEHQEGEGHLWCIDPNKRGDVSPQLAVRIEGDKRVPIPHKRIQAVEPEKGEAAIDNPNSAALWHYGQQDQDGDGNIDFEEEMHRTCGTVAIKDGLLYIADFSGLVHCLDAKGTDDGQPIVHFTYDMLAQSWGSALISDGKVYVGDEDGDVCVFELGKDNAEPIEEINMGTSVYSTPVAANGRLYISTKDKLFAIEQE
;
A
#
# COMPACT_ATOMS: atom_id res chain seq x y z
N MET A 1 -57.55 0.99 -24.45
CA MET A 1 -58.57 2.04 -24.64
C MET A 1 -58.32 3.09 -23.55
N ARG A 2 -57.91 4.30 -23.96
CA ARG A 2 -57.90 5.62 -23.26
C ARG A 2 -57.87 5.65 -21.72
N GLN A 3 -56.75 6.10 -21.16
CA GLN A 3 -56.46 7.49 -20.71
C GLN A 3 -56.94 7.75 -19.27
N ASN A 4 -56.01 8.10 -18.39
CA ASN A 4 -56.03 9.41 -17.74
C ASN A 4 -54.63 9.83 -17.30
N GLU A 5 -54.30 11.04 -17.71
CA GLU A 5 -53.09 11.80 -17.47
C GLU A 5 -52.97 12.17 -15.99
N PHE A 6 -51.74 12.19 -15.46
CA PHE A 6 -51.39 13.00 -14.30
C PHE A 6 -50.17 13.86 -14.61
N SER A 7 -50.35 15.15 -14.37
CA SER A 7 -49.53 16.30 -14.74
C SER A 7 -48.16 16.34 -14.05
N ALA A 8 -47.17 16.86 -14.78
CA ALA A 8 -45.77 17.11 -14.42
C ALA A 8 -45.56 18.20 -13.33
N THR A 9 -46.44 18.28 -12.35
CA THR A 9 -46.37 19.28 -11.26
C THR A 9 -46.39 18.63 -9.86
N MET A 10 -46.33 17.29 -9.80
CA MET A 10 -46.25 16.54 -8.54
C MET A 10 -44.91 15.81 -8.33
N MET A 11 -43.95 15.96 -9.25
CA MET A 11 -42.57 15.43 -9.15
C MET A 11 -41.55 16.42 -8.55
N ILE A 12 -41.99 17.61 -8.10
CA ILE A 12 -41.09 18.65 -7.57
C ILE A 12 -41.27 18.87 -6.05
N LEU A 13 -42.16 18.13 -5.38
CA LEU A 13 -42.35 18.25 -3.92
C LEU A 13 -42.30 16.92 -3.14
N GLY A 14 -41.74 15.86 -3.76
CA GLY A 14 -41.54 14.54 -3.14
C GLY A 14 -40.08 14.16 -2.87
N SER A 15 -39.13 15.02 -3.27
CA SER A 15 -37.67 14.76 -3.23
C SER A 15 -36.92 15.55 -2.15
N LEU A 16 -37.62 16.19 -1.21
CA LEU A 16 -37.00 17.02 -0.16
C LEU A 16 -37.20 16.54 1.28
N ILE A 17 -37.80 15.35 1.51
CA ILE A 17 -37.95 14.77 2.89
C ILE A 17 -37.66 13.25 2.94
N LEU A 18 -36.88 12.68 2.00
CA LEU A 18 -36.47 11.27 2.07
C LEU A 18 -34.96 11.02 1.84
N GLY A 19 -34.14 12.07 1.87
CA GLY A 19 -32.67 12.00 1.80
C GLY A 19 -31.95 12.00 3.15
N SER A 20 -32.60 11.56 4.23
CA SER A 20 -31.98 11.56 5.57
C SER A 20 -32.28 10.32 6.43
N ILE A 21 -32.86 9.26 5.86
CA ILE A 21 -33.11 8.01 6.59
C ILE A 21 -32.90 6.82 5.64
N THR A 22 -31.66 6.58 5.21
CA THR A 22 -31.24 5.29 4.62
C THR A 22 -29.77 4.94 4.81
N THR A 23 -29.01 5.68 5.62
CA THR A 23 -27.63 5.33 6.05
C THR A 23 -27.57 4.72 7.45
N ALA A 24 -28.62 3.99 7.85
CA ALA A 24 -28.66 3.29 9.12
C ALA A 24 -29.36 1.93 9.02
N SER A 25 -28.88 1.03 8.16
CA SER A 25 -29.27 -0.39 8.24
C SER A 25 -28.34 -1.36 7.47
N LEU A 26 -27.02 -1.31 7.68
CA LEU A 26 -26.10 -2.44 7.38
C LEU A 26 -24.98 -2.56 8.42
N SER A 27 -25.24 -2.23 9.69
CA SER A 27 -24.40 -2.62 10.83
C SER A 27 -25.24 -3.44 11.79
N GLY A 28 -25.06 -4.76 11.73
CA GLY A 28 -25.95 -5.74 12.33
C GLY A 28 -25.23 -6.89 13.03
N CYS A 29 -24.15 -6.62 13.77
CA CYS A 29 -23.68 -7.50 14.84
C CYS A 29 -23.33 -6.65 16.07
N LYS A 30 -24.12 -6.76 17.14
CA LYS A 30 -23.79 -6.19 18.45
C LYS A 30 -22.60 -6.97 19.06
N PRO A 31 -21.56 -6.30 19.56
CA PRO A 31 -20.55 -6.94 20.41
C PRO A 31 -21.15 -7.35 21.78
N PRO A 32 -20.59 -8.36 22.47
CA PRO A 32 -21.03 -8.73 23.81
C PRO A 32 -20.78 -7.60 24.82
N GLN A 33 -21.63 -7.53 25.85
CA GLN A 33 -21.61 -6.51 26.90
C GLN A 33 -20.28 -6.48 27.66
N SER A 34 -19.71 -5.27 27.81
CA SER A 34 -18.66 -4.97 28.78
C SER A 34 -19.19 -5.07 30.20
N THR A 35 -18.47 -5.75 31.08
CA THR A 35 -18.66 -5.66 32.54
C THR A 35 -18.10 -4.33 33.04
N ASP A 36 -18.93 -3.56 33.73
CA ASP A 36 -18.60 -2.26 34.32
C ASP A 36 -17.55 -2.39 35.45
N VAL A 37 -16.48 -1.60 35.37
CA VAL A 37 -15.76 -1.10 36.55
C VAL A 37 -15.89 0.42 36.57
N ASN A 38 -16.62 0.90 37.57
CA ASN A 38 -17.04 2.28 37.77
C ASN A 38 -15.91 3.16 38.33
N VAL A 39 -15.59 4.27 37.66
CA VAL A 39 -14.96 5.44 38.29
C VAL A 39 -15.71 6.70 37.84
N SER A 40 -16.81 6.97 38.51
CA SER A 40 -17.61 8.20 38.36
C SER A 40 -17.01 9.38 39.11
N THR A 41 -16.91 10.54 38.46
CA THR A 41 -17.13 11.84 39.10
C THR A 41 -18.06 12.68 38.22
N GLU A 42 -19.22 13.02 38.80
CA GLU A 42 -20.35 13.70 38.20
C GLU A 42 -20.09 15.19 37.83
N PRO A 43 -20.93 15.78 36.95
CA PRO A 43 -20.72 17.09 36.34
C PRO A 43 -21.40 18.24 37.09
N LEU A 44 -20.95 19.47 36.83
CA LEU A 44 -21.65 20.70 37.22
C LEU A 44 -21.99 21.57 36.00
N ASP A 45 -23.06 22.32 36.23
CA ASP A 45 -24.08 22.84 35.32
C ASP A 45 -23.68 24.12 34.55
N SER A 46 -24.46 24.36 33.50
CA SER A 46 -24.52 25.48 32.56
C SER A 46 -24.92 26.83 33.16
N GLY A 47 -24.46 27.94 32.55
CA GLY A 47 -24.99 29.28 32.81
C GLY A 47 -24.19 30.47 32.24
N ASP A 48 -24.67 31.00 31.10
CA ASP A 48 -24.74 32.38 30.61
C ASP A 48 -23.74 33.53 31.00
N ASN A 49 -23.34 34.25 29.93
CA ASN A 49 -23.24 35.72 29.75
C ASN A 49 -22.05 36.58 30.24
N VAL A 50 -21.40 37.22 29.24
CA VAL A 50 -21.17 38.69 29.07
C VAL A 50 -20.00 39.42 29.78
N THR A 51 -19.02 39.81 28.93
CA THR A 51 -18.18 41.04 28.87
C THR A 51 -17.15 41.48 29.94
N THR A 52 -16.05 42.01 29.37
CA THR A 52 -15.11 43.08 29.82
C THR A 52 -13.95 42.76 30.76
N GLY A 53 -12.78 43.32 30.42
CA GLY A 53 -11.93 43.98 31.42
C GLY A 53 -10.52 43.42 31.63
N VAL A 54 -9.56 44.08 30.98
CA VAL A 54 -8.12 44.28 31.27
C VAL A 54 -7.67 44.07 32.74
N GLU A 55 -6.48 43.46 32.92
CA GLU A 55 -5.32 43.94 33.72
C GLU A 55 -4.50 42.81 34.38
N THR A 56 -3.23 42.71 33.98
CA THR A 56 -2.06 42.18 34.71
C THR A 56 -1.73 43.03 35.99
N PRO A 57 -0.70 42.79 36.84
CA PRO A 57 0.24 41.65 37.02
C PRO A 57 0.67 41.31 38.51
N ILE A 58 1.51 40.26 38.65
CA ILE A 58 2.71 40.11 39.54
C ILE A 58 2.62 39.67 41.04
N SER A 59 3.61 38.80 41.36
CA SER A 59 4.27 38.43 42.64
C SER A 59 3.69 37.20 43.37
N GLY A 60 4.47 36.30 43.97
CA GLY A 60 5.90 36.17 44.21
C GLY A 60 6.13 34.95 45.12
N ASN A 61 7.29 34.31 44.98
CA ASN A 61 7.80 33.11 45.68
C ASN A 61 7.43 32.96 47.17
N THR A 62 7.25 31.72 47.66
CA THR A 62 8.20 31.02 48.58
C THR A 62 7.82 29.52 48.77
N THR A 63 8.87 28.71 48.71
CA THR A 63 9.18 27.30 49.03
C THR A 63 8.74 26.82 50.44
N VAL A 64 8.70 25.54 50.89
CA VAL A 64 9.02 24.16 50.45
C VAL A 64 8.43 23.19 51.50
N GLY A 65 8.07 21.95 51.12
CA GLY A 65 7.92 20.82 52.05
C GLY A 65 7.24 19.55 51.52
N ALA A 66 8.01 18.72 50.78
CA ALA A 66 8.04 17.24 50.63
C ALA A 66 6.81 16.37 51.04
N ALA A 67 6.50 15.21 50.45
CA ALA A 67 6.97 14.43 49.29
C ALA A 67 6.00 13.24 49.11
N GLY A 68 5.88 12.72 47.88
CA GLY A 68 5.20 11.47 47.53
C GLY A 68 5.25 11.27 46.01
N VAL A 69 6.15 10.41 45.54
CA VAL A 69 6.68 10.32 44.18
C VAL A 69 5.93 9.27 43.35
N VAL A 70 5.57 9.61 42.10
CA VAL A 70 5.36 8.68 40.97
C VAL A 70 6.08 9.30 39.77
N GLU A 71 7.07 8.59 39.22
CA GLU A 71 7.97 9.07 38.16
C GLU A 71 7.35 8.95 36.77
N THR A 72 7.28 10.08 36.07
CA THR A 72 7.22 10.21 34.61
C THR A 72 8.65 10.42 34.09
N PRO A 73 9.09 9.80 32.98
CA PRO A 73 10.39 10.13 32.41
C PRO A 73 10.28 11.43 31.60
N LEU A 74 11.08 12.43 32.00
CA LEU A 74 11.30 13.68 31.26
C LEU A 74 12.44 13.53 30.25
N ALA A 75 12.32 14.31 29.17
CA ALA A 75 13.28 14.48 28.10
C ALA A 75 14.70 14.78 28.60
N GLY A 76 15.67 13.99 28.13
CA GLY A 76 17.10 14.19 28.30
C GLY A 76 17.74 14.82 27.05
N SER A 77 18.71 15.69 27.30
CA SER A 77 19.55 16.44 26.36
C SER A 77 20.17 15.62 25.22
N ALA A 78 20.35 16.28 24.06
CA ALA A 78 21.02 15.79 22.86
C ALA A 78 22.29 14.96 23.16
N PRO A 79 22.44 13.76 22.58
CA PRO A 79 23.68 13.01 22.70
C PRO A 79 24.72 13.49 21.70
N GLU A 80 25.97 13.50 22.17
CA GLU A 80 27.18 13.54 21.34
C GLU A 80 27.21 12.35 20.37
N SER A 81 27.88 12.53 19.24
CA SER A 81 28.06 11.56 18.16
C SER A 81 28.27 10.13 18.66
N PHE A 82 27.27 9.27 18.45
CA PHE A 82 27.39 7.83 18.65
C PHE A 82 28.16 7.22 17.48
N GLU A 83 29.37 6.75 17.75
CA GLU A 83 30.01 5.72 16.92
C GLU A 83 29.17 4.45 17.04
N ALA A 84 28.71 3.94 15.89
CA ALA A 84 28.04 2.67 15.77
C ALA A 84 28.95 1.55 16.31
N GLN A 85 28.56 0.93 17.43
CA GLN A 85 29.17 -0.31 17.89
C GLN A 85 28.13 -1.42 17.92
N GLY A 86 28.37 -2.42 17.07
CA GLY A 86 27.75 -3.74 17.20
C GLY A 86 26.79 -4.16 16.10
N SER A 87 27.03 -3.79 14.84
CA SER A 87 26.55 -4.63 13.73
C SER A 87 27.16 -6.02 13.93
N SER A 88 26.35 -7.05 14.12
CA SER A 88 26.82 -8.41 13.91
C SER A 88 27.41 -8.47 12.51
N GLU A 89 28.73 -8.71 12.41
CA GLU A 89 29.39 -8.94 11.13
C GLU A 89 28.61 -10.03 10.39
N VAL A 90 27.90 -9.64 9.34
CA VAL A 90 27.42 -10.55 8.32
C VAL A 90 28.69 -11.12 7.68
N GLN A 91 29.12 -12.29 8.16
CA GLN A 91 30.16 -13.06 7.48
C GLN A 91 29.70 -13.23 6.04
N GLY A 92 30.52 -12.74 5.10
CA GLY A 92 30.19 -12.64 3.69
C GLY A 92 29.61 -13.94 3.15
N SER A 93 28.29 -14.02 3.09
CA SER A 93 27.58 -14.99 2.28
C SER A 93 27.80 -14.54 0.84
N THR A 94 28.32 -15.45 0.03
CA THR A 94 28.46 -15.24 -1.41
C THR A 94 27.08 -15.42 -2.02
N LEU A 95 26.15 -14.53 -1.69
CA LEU A 95 24.93 -14.37 -2.46
C LEU A 95 25.37 -14.00 -3.87
N THR A 96 25.08 -14.89 -4.82
CA THR A 96 25.30 -14.63 -6.23
C THR A 96 24.70 -13.28 -6.59
N ALA A 97 25.49 -12.47 -7.33
CA ALA A 97 25.03 -11.20 -7.87
C ALA A 97 23.77 -11.43 -8.72
N SER A 98 22.91 -10.41 -8.77
CA SER A 98 21.65 -10.47 -9.51
C SER A 98 21.84 -10.91 -10.97
N VAL A 99 20.85 -11.63 -11.48
CA VAL A 99 20.74 -11.97 -12.91
C VAL A 99 20.79 -10.66 -13.71
N ALA A 100 21.43 -10.66 -14.88
CA ALA A 100 21.43 -9.48 -15.73
C ALA A 100 19.99 -9.05 -16.02
N GLU A 101 19.63 -7.83 -15.59
CA GLU A 101 18.29 -7.26 -15.79
C GLU A 101 18.01 -7.17 -17.30
N ASP A 102 16.90 -7.76 -17.74
CA ASP A 102 16.45 -7.61 -19.12
C ASP A 102 16.12 -6.14 -19.42
N SER A 103 16.35 -5.70 -20.66
CA SER A 103 16.05 -4.31 -21.01
C SER A 103 14.54 -4.06 -20.93
N VAL A 104 14.16 -2.83 -20.60
CA VAL A 104 12.76 -2.39 -20.50
C VAL A 104 11.99 -2.72 -21.78
N GLU A 105 12.59 -2.43 -22.93
CA GLU A 105 11.99 -2.67 -24.25
C GLU A 105 11.78 -4.15 -24.53
N LYS A 106 12.71 -5.01 -24.08
CA LYS A 106 12.60 -6.46 -24.24
C LYS A 106 11.43 -7.01 -23.43
N ILE A 107 11.30 -6.62 -22.15
CA ILE A 107 10.20 -7.07 -21.29
C ILE A 107 8.86 -6.59 -21.86
N MET A 108 8.75 -5.31 -22.20
CA MET A 108 7.52 -4.73 -22.75
C MET A 108 7.10 -5.38 -24.07
N ALA A 109 8.04 -5.81 -24.92
CA ALA A 109 7.73 -6.42 -26.22
C ALA A 109 7.52 -7.94 -26.17
N ALA A 110 8.02 -8.64 -25.15
CA ALA A 110 8.05 -10.10 -25.13
C ALA A 110 6.68 -10.76 -24.97
N GLY A 111 5.75 -10.08 -24.29
CA GLY A 111 4.47 -10.69 -23.85
C GLY A 111 4.66 -11.88 -22.90
N GLY A 112 5.84 -11.98 -22.28
CA GLY A 112 6.18 -13.02 -21.31
C GLY A 112 5.88 -12.58 -19.89
N ASP A 113 6.74 -12.96 -18.95
CA ASP A 113 6.69 -12.57 -17.54
C ASP A 113 6.52 -11.05 -17.34
N TRP A 114 5.80 -10.72 -16.27
CA TRP A 114 5.52 -9.35 -15.81
C TRP A 114 5.97 -9.21 -14.35
N PRO A 115 7.29 -9.08 -14.10
CA PRO A 115 7.92 -9.46 -12.83
C PRO A 115 7.85 -8.38 -11.73
N GLN A 116 7.13 -7.28 -11.96
CA GLN A 116 6.93 -6.22 -10.96
C GLN A 116 5.72 -5.35 -11.36
N TRP A 117 5.32 -4.43 -10.47
CA TRP A 117 4.30 -3.44 -10.80
C TRP A 117 4.67 -2.63 -12.06
N GLY A 118 3.77 -2.61 -13.07
CA GLY A 118 4.03 -2.03 -14.39
C GLY A 118 5.07 -2.77 -15.24
N GLY A 119 5.44 -3.99 -14.86
CA GLY A 119 6.35 -4.92 -15.56
C GLY A 119 7.82 -4.57 -15.51
N THR A 120 8.13 -3.28 -15.40
CA THR A 120 9.49 -2.75 -15.46
C THR A 120 9.65 -1.57 -14.51
N ARG A 121 10.89 -1.17 -14.27
CA ARG A 121 11.23 0.01 -13.46
C ARG A 121 10.66 1.33 -13.97
N VAL A 122 10.16 1.41 -15.22
CA VAL A 122 9.52 2.62 -15.79
C VAL A 122 8.00 2.69 -15.55
N ARG A 123 7.41 1.62 -14.98
CA ARG A 123 6.03 1.53 -14.46
C ARG A 123 4.89 1.70 -15.48
N ASN A 124 5.17 1.59 -16.77
CA ASN A 124 4.15 1.66 -17.82
C ASN A 124 3.48 0.29 -18.06
N ASN A 125 2.23 0.12 -17.62
CA ASN A 125 1.51 -1.18 -17.63
C ASN A 125 1.00 -1.59 -19.03
N VAL A 126 1.93 -1.87 -19.96
CA VAL A 126 1.62 -2.13 -21.38
C VAL A 126 2.31 -3.40 -21.94
N PRO A 127 2.07 -4.57 -21.35
CA PRO A 127 2.73 -5.80 -21.78
C PRO A 127 2.38 -6.16 -23.24
N GLY A 128 3.37 -6.64 -23.99
CA GLY A 128 3.26 -7.08 -25.38
C GLY A 128 2.53 -8.40 -25.58
N VAL A 129 1.65 -8.80 -24.66
CA VAL A 129 0.83 -10.01 -24.78
C VAL A 129 -0.14 -9.86 -25.94
N THR A 130 -0.42 -10.99 -26.60
CA THR A 130 -1.37 -11.09 -27.72
C THR A 130 -2.29 -12.29 -27.53
N GLY A 131 -3.45 -12.29 -28.17
CA GLY A 131 -4.44 -13.38 -28.03
C GLY A 131 -5.18 -13.33 -26.70
N LEU A 132 -5.37 -12.13 -26.15
CA LEU A 132 -6.15 -11.94 -24.93
C LEU A 132 -7.65 -12.02 -25.25
N PRO A 133 -8.46 -12.66 -24.39
CA PRO A 133 -9.89 -12.78 -24.60
C PRO A 133 -10.56 -11.40 -24.52
N GLU A 134 -11.55 -11.17 -25.40
CA GLU A 134 -12.36 -9.94 -25.41
C GLU A 134 -13.59 -10.06 -24.48
N SER A 135 -14.05 -11.30 -24.26
CA SER A 135 -15.16 -11.65 -23.38
C SER A 135 -14.77 -12.80 -22.47
N TRP A 136 -15.31 -12.86 -21.25
CA TRP A 136 -15.21 -14.02 -20.37
C TRP A 136 -16.39 -14.06 -19.41
N ASN A 137 -16.56 -15.19 -18.74
CA ASN A 137 -17.58 -15.35 -17.71
C ASN A 137 -17.02 -16.15 -16.54
N THR A 138 -17.03 -15.55 -15.36
CA THR A 138 -16.51 -16.18 -14.12
C THR A 138 -17.42 -17.29 -13.59
N GLY A 139 -18.60 -17.49 -14.18
CA GLY A 139 -19.62 -18.41 -13.69
C GLY A 139 -20.32 -17.86 -12.44
N ARG A 140 -20.70 -18.75 -11.52
CA ARG A 140 -21.28 -18.34 -10.23
C ARG A 140 -20.65 -19.10 -9.09
N PHE A 141 -20.50 -18.43 -7.95
CA PHE A 141 -20.07 -19.05 -6.71
C PHE A 141 -21.24 -19.09 -5.73
N ASP A 142 -21.52 -20.27 -5.17
CA ASP A 142 -22.52 -20.39 -4.11
C ASP A 142 -22.01 -19.68 -2.85
N ARG A 143 -22.74 -18.64 -2.41
CA ARG A 143 -22.31 -17.77 -1.30
C ARG A 143 -22.16 -18.50 0.05
N ARG A 144 -22.73 -19.69 0.21
CA ARG A 144 -22.70 -20.45 1.47
C ARG A 144 -21.62 -21.51 1.49
N THR A 145 -21.38 -22.15 0.35
CA THR A 145 -20.50 -23.32 0.22
C THR A 145 -19.20 -23.01 -0.51
N GLY A 146 -19.16 -21.94 -1.30
CA GLY A 146 -18.04 -21.62 -2.19
C GLY A 146 -17.98 -22.50 -3.44
N GLU A 147 -18.96 -23.38 -3.66
CA GLU A 147 -18.99 -24.24 -4.85
C GLU A 147 -19.09 -23.39 -6.13
N TRP A 148 -18.24 -23.71 -7.11
CA TRP A 148 -18.16 -23.01 -8.39
C TRP A 148 -19.05 -23.69 -9.44
N ASP A 149 -20.12 -23.00 -9.84
CA ASP A 149 -20.99 -23.38 -10.95
C ASP A 149 -20.32 -23.02 -12.28
N LYS A 150 -19.77 -24.05 -12.92
CA LYS A 150 -19.07 -23.95 -14.21
C LYS A 150 -20.00 -23.94 -15.43
N SER A 151 -21.33 -23.99 -15.26
CA SER A 151 -22.26 -24.16 -16.38
C SER A 151 -22.27 -23.01 -17.39
N ARG A 152 -21.75 -21.83 -17.01
CA ARG A 152 -21.65 -20.64 -17.85
C ARG A 152 -20.23 -20.07 -17.94
N VAL A 153 -19.24 -20.80 -17.43
CA VAL A 153 -17.85 -20.34 -17.45
C VAL A 153 -17.37 -20.27 -18.90
N GLU A 154 -16.68 -19.19 -19.23
CA GLU A 154 -16.10 -18.92 -20.54
C GLU A 154 -14.74 -18.26 -20.35
N ASN A 155 -13.71 -18.76 -21.05
CA ASN A 155 -12.35 -18.19 -21.05
C ASN A 155 -11.69 -18.07 -19.66
N ILE A 156 -12.14 -18.83 -18.66
CA ILE A 156 -11.48 -18.91 -17.35
C ILE A 156 -10.62 -20.16 -17.30
N ARG A 157 -9.30 -19.95 -17.20
CA ARG A 157 -8.33 -21.04 -17.07
C ARG A 157 -8.40 -21.65 -15.67
N TRP A 158 -8.29 -20.80 -14.65
CA TRP A 158 -8.42 -21.16 -13.24
C TRP A 158 -8.76 -19.95 -12.39
N TYR A 159 -9.15 -20.21 -11.13
CA TYR A 159 -9.22 -19.18 -10.09
C TYR A 159 -8.55 -19.70 -8.82
N ALA A 160 -8.01 -18.79 -8.02
CA ALA A 160 -7.53 -19.04 -6.67
C ALA A 160 -8.26 -18.13 -5.67
N ASN A 161 -8.47 -18.60 -4.43
CA ASN A 161 -9.04 -17.75 -3.40
C ASN A 161 -7.98 -16.82 -2.83
N LEU A 162 -8.33 -15.58 -2.59
CA LEU A 162 -7.48 -14.61 -1.91
C LEU A 162 -8.05 -14.35 -0.51
N GLY A 163 -7.63 -13.24 0.07
CA GLY A 163 -8.15 -12.76 1.33
C GLY A 163 -9.61 -12.33 1.26
N SER A 164 -10.07 -11.67 2.31
CA SER A 164 -11.35 -10.97 2.31
C SER A 164 -11.24 -9.55 1.75
N GLN A 165 -10.02 -9.03 1.60
CA GLN A 165 -9.69 -7.75 0.95
C GLN A 165 -8.34 -7.86 0.24
N THR A 166 -8.29 -7.44 -1.02
CA THR A 166 -7.09 -7.47 -1.87
C THR A 166 -6.96 -6.16 -2.64
N TYR A 167 -5.80 -5.53 -2.50
CA TYR A 167 -5.40 -4.32 -3.23
C TYR A 167 -4.03 -4.47 -3.91
N GLY A 168 -3.28 -5.53 -3.58
CA GLY A 168 -2.01 -5.83 -4.23
C GLY A 168 -2.21 -6.25 -5.67
N ASN A 169 -1.44 -5.68 -6.58
CA ASN A 169 -1.48 -6.05 -8.00
C ASN A 169 -0.77 -7.40 -8.21
N PRO A 170 -1.30 -8.30 -9.07
CA PRO A 170 -0.63 -9.54 -9.41
C PRO A 170 0.72 -9.31 -10.09
N VAL A 171 1.67 -10.21 -9.82
CA VAL A 171 2.99 -10.24 -10.47
C VAL A 171 3.22 -11.65 -10.99
N VAL A 172 3.67 -11.78 -12.24
CA VAL A 172 3.85 -13.07 -12.91
C VAL A 172 5.31 -13.23 -13.29
N ALA A 173 5.96 -14.28 -12.81
CA ALA A 173 7.36 -14.57 -13.12
C ALA A 173 7.68 -16.06 -12.95
N ASP A 174 8.47 -16.62 -13.86
CA ASP A 174 9.01 -17.99 -13.80
C ASP A 174 7.98 -19.07 -13.47
N GLY A 175 6.81 -19.02 -14.12
CA GLY A 175 5.73 -20.00 -13.91
C GLY A 175 4.98 -19.85 -12.60
N GLN A 176 5.10 -18.70 -11.93
CA GLN A 176 4.41 -18.39 -10.68
C GLN A 176 3.67 -17.06 -10.74
N VAL A 177 2.59 -16.95 -9.96
CA VAL A 177 1.82 -15.72 -9.77
C VAL A 177 1.83 -15.33 -8.30
N TYR A 178 2.21 -14.09 -8.01
CA TYR A 178 2.27 -13.54 -6.67
C TYR A 178 1.22 -12.46 -6.45
N VAL A 179 0.51 -12.50 -5.32
CA VAL A 179 -0.50 -11.48 -4.98
C VAL A 179 -0.44 -11.15 -3.49
N GLY A 180 -0.31 -9.86 -3.19
CA GLY A 180 -0.46 -9.32 -1.84
C GLY A 180 -1.93 -9.21 -1.43
N THR A 181 -2.28 -9.74 -0.26
CA THR A 181 -3.66 -9.80 0.25
C THR A 181 -3.69 -9.94 1.78
N ASN A 182 -4.86 -10.05 2.39
CA ASN A 182 -5.02 -10.54 3.76
C ASN A 182 -5.24 -12.07 3.82
N ASN A 183 -5.34 -12.64 5.03
CA ASN A 183 -5.45 -14.09 5.27
C ASN A 183 -6.86 -14.71 5.14
N GLY A 184 -7.83 -14.03 4.52
CA GLY A 184 -9.21 -14.53 4.42
C GLY A 184 -9.38 -15.92 3.79
N ALA A 185 -8.45 -16.39 2.93
CA ALA A 185 -8.44 -17.76 2.41
C ALA A 185 -7.99 -18.81 3.44
N GLY A 186 -7.14 -18.43 4.40
CA GLY A 186 -6.61 -19.33 5.44
C GLY A 186 -5.82 -20.53 4.90
N TYR A 187 -4.86 -20.30 3.99
CA TYR A 187 -4.06 -21.37 3.37
C TYR A 187 -3.22 -22.17 4.36
N LEU A 188 -2.77 -21.53 5.44
CA LEU A 188 -1.95 -22.17 6.48
C LEU A 188 -2.83 -22.59 7.66
N LYS A 189 -2.80 -23.87 8.04
CA LYS A 189 -3.65 -24.43 9.12
C LYS A 189 -3.51 -23.68 10.46
N ARG A 190 -2.30 -23.22 10.78
CA ARG A 190 -2.02 -22.41 11.99
C ARG A 190 -2.62 -21.00 11.96
N TYR A 191 -3.01 -20.54 10.77
CA TYR A 191 -3.66 -19.26 10.54
C TYR A 191 -5.01 -19.47 9.83
N PRO A 192 -6.03 -19.96 10.55
CA PRO A 192 -7.37 -20.08 9.98
C PRO A 192 -7.88 -18.70 9.53
N ALA A 193 -8.80 -18.64 8.58
CA ALA A 193 -9.32 -17.41 7.94
C ALA A 193 -9.78 -16.29 8.91
N LYS A 194 -10.12 -16.63 10.16
CA LYS A 194 -10.48 -15.66 11.21
C LYS A 194 -9.29 -14.91 11.82
N VAL A 195 -8.06 -15.36 11.56
CA VAL A 195 -6.83 -14.70 11.99
C VAL A 195 -6.45 -13.69 10.92
N ASP A 196 -6.47 -12.42 11.29
CA ASP A 196 -6.10 -11.31 10.43
C ASP A 196 -4.57 -11.20 10.31
N LEU A 197 -4.08 -11.12 9.07
CA LEU A 197 -2.66 -11.02 8.71
C LEU A 197 -2.53 -10.24 7.39
N GLY A 198 -1.35 -9.66 7.17
CA GLY A 198 -0.88 -9.39 5.81
C GLY A 198 -0.27 -10.65 5.21
N CYS A 199 -0.61 -10.98 3.96
CA CYS A 199 -0.10 -12.15 3.25
C CYS A 199 0.46 -11.77 1.88
N LEU A 200 1.57 -12.41 1.50
CA LEU A 200 1.97 -12.53 0.09
C LEU A 200 1.76 -14.00 -0.28
N LEU A 201 0.93 -14.26 -1.28
CA LEU A 201 0.60 -15.60 -1.74
C LEU A 201 1.33 -15.89 -3.06
N ALA A 202 1.82 -17.12 -3.22
CA ALA A 202 2.36 -17.63 -4.48
C ALA A 202 1.50 -18.77 -5.01
N PHE A 203 1.20 -18.72 -6.30
CA PHE A 203 0.43 -19.71 -7.02
C PHE A 203 1.21 -20.23 -8.22
N ASP A 204 0.98 -21.47 -8.60
CA ASP A 204 1.42 -22.01 -9.88
C ASP A 204 0.67 -21.32 -11.02
N GLU A 205 1.39 -20.85 -12.03
CA GLU A 205 0.81 -20.10 -13.13
C GLU A 205 -0.08 -20.98 -14.02
N GLU A 206 0.25 -22.25 -14.20
CA GLU A 206 -0.46 -23.13 -15.13
C GLU A 206 -1.87 -23.49 -14.65
N ASN A 207 -2.01 -23.71 -13.34
CA ASN A 207 -3.21 -24.30 -12.75
C ASN A 207 -3.79 -23.55 -11.54
N GLY A 208 -3.10 -22.54 -11.00
CA GLY A 208 -3.56 -21.75 -9.85
C GLY A 208 -3.40 -22.46 -8.51
N ASP A 209 -2.66 -23.57 -8.45
CA ASP A 209 -2.40 -24.30 -7.22
C ASP A 209 -1.59 -23.43 -6.25
N PHE A 210 -1.99 -23.43 -4.99
CA PHE A 210 -1.26 -22.73 -3.94
C PHE A 210 0.11 -23.38 -3.71
N LEU A 211 1.16 -22.55 -3.75
CA LEU A 211 2.52 -22.98 -3.50
C LEU A 211 2.92 -22.67 -2.06
N TRP A 212 3.06 -21.40 -1.72
CA TRP A 212 3.49 -20.94 -0.41
C TRP A 212 2.89 -19.57 -0.05
N GLN A 213 2.95 -19.24 1.25
CA GLN A 213 2.48 -17.98 1.82
C GLN A 213 3.54 -17.37 2.74
N HIS A 214 3.87 -16.09 2.52
CA HIS A 214 4.45 -15.26 3.56
C HIS A 214 3.35 -14.72 4.48
N SER A 215 3.58 -14.71 5.80
CA SER A 215 2.61 -14.27 6.80
C SER A 215 3.17 -13.17 7.69
N SER A 216 2.56 -11.98 7.60
CA SER A 216 2.82 -10.84 8.47
C SER A 216 1.75 -10.72 9.53
N GLU A 217 2.06 -11.10 10.76
CA GLU A 217 1.17 -10.89 11.90
C GLU A 217 0.92 -9.41 12.13
N LYS A 218 -0.30 -9.06 12.54
CA LYS A 218 -0.67 -7.66 12.79
C LYS A 218 0.18 -7.03 13.89
N LEU A 219 0.52 -5.76 13.73
CA LEU A 219 1.19 -4.98 14.79
C LEU A 219 0.26 -4.82 16.00
N ILE A 220 0.81 -4.93 17.22
CA ILE A 220 0.04 -4.78 18.46
C ILE A 220 -0.54 -3.37 18.65
N THR A 221 0.03 -2.39 17.95
CA THR A 221 -0.45 -1.01 17.89
C THR A 221 -1.74 -0.86 17.07
N GLY A 222 -2.16 -1.91 16.36
CA GLY A 222 -3.41 -1.94 15.60
C GLY A 222 -3.51 -0.79 14.61
N ARG A 223 -4.69 -0.14 14.57
CA ARG A 223 -5.05 0.93 13.63
C ARG A 223 -4.05 2.09 13.53
N VAL A 224 -3.22 2.30 14.55
CA VAL A 224 -2.17 3.32 14.51
C VAL A 224 -1.17 3.07 13.39
N HIS A 225 -0.83 1.80 13.11
CA HIS A 225 0.20 1.44 12.14
C HIS A 225 -0.23 0.35 11.15
N ASP A 226 -1.22 -0.47 11.49
CA ASP A 226 -1.60 -1.66 10.73
C ASP A 226 -3.12 -1.87 10.80
N TRP A 227 -3.80 -1.43 9.75
CA TRP A 227 -5.26 -1.41 9.68
C TRP A 227 -5.84 -2.84 9.70
N PRO A 228 -6.85 -3.09 10.55
CA PRO A 228 -7.62 -4.34 10.53
C PRO A 228 -8.11 -4.74 9.14
N LEU A 229 -7.96 -6.02 8.81
CA LEU A 229 -8.35 -6.67 7.56
C LEU A 229 -7.65 -6.15 6.30
N GLN A 230 -6.79 -5.14 6.41
CA GLN A 230 -6.02 -4.69 5.27
C GLN A 230 -4.83 -5.63 5.06
N GLY A 231 -4.61 -6.07 3.83
CA GLY A 231 -3.57 -7.04 3.48
C GLY A 231 -2.19 -6.45 3.24
N ILE A 232 -1.36 -7.16 2.49
CA ILE A 232 -0.17 -6.57 1.86
C ILE A 232 -0.62 -5.94 0.55
N CYS A 233 -0.44 -4.62 0.39
CA CYS A 233 -0.77 -3.91 -0.86
C CYS A 233 0.40 -3.85 -1.84
N CYS A 234 1.60 -4.23 -1.41
CA CYS A 234 2.79 -4.27 -2.25
C CYS A 234 2.67 -5.37 -3.33
N ALA A 235 2.95 -5.00 -4.59
CA ALA A 235 3.30 -5.95 -5.63
C ALA A 235 4.81 -6.23 -5.55
N PRO A 236 5.26 -7.49 -5.45
CA PRO A 236 6.69 -7.80 -5.34
C PRO A 236 7.46 -7.44 -6.61
N LEU A 237 8.77 -7.24 -6.47
CA LEU A 237 9.73 -7.29 -7.57
C LEU A 237 10.32 -8.70 -7.61
N VAL A 238 10.35 -9.36 -8.75
CA VAL A 238 10.92 -10.70 -8.94
C VAL A 238 12.08 -10.62 -9.93
N GLU A 239 13.23 -11.20 -9.58
CA GLU A 239 14.35 -11.38 -10.50
C GLU A 239 15.04 -12.73 -10.28
N GLY A 240 14.93 -13.61 -11.28
CA GLY A 240 15.42 -14.98 -11.14
C GLY A 240 14.69 -15.69 -9.99
N GLU A 241 15.45 -16.34 -9.12
CA GLU A 241 14.92 -17.11 -7.99
C GLU A 241 14.65 -16.25 -6.74
N ARG A 242 14.74 -14.92 -6.82
CA ARG A 242 14.51 -14.03 -5.67
C ARG A 242 13.39 -13.05 -5.93
N LEU A 243 12.71 -12.67 -4.86
CA LEU A 243 11.75 -11.59 -4.88
C LEU A 243 11.92 -10.63 -3.69
N TRP A 244 11.55 -9.37 -3.90
CA TRP A 244 11.63 -8.30 -2.90
C TRP A 244 10.29 -7.60 -2.77
N PHE A 245 9.88 -7.33 -1.54
CA PHE A 245 8.62 -6.65 -1.26
C PHE A 245 8.64 -5.99 0.11
N VAL A 246 7.64 -5.14 0.36
CA VAL A 246 7.41 -4.52 1.66
C VAL A 246 6.20 -5.12 2.32
N THR A 247 6.36 -5.54 3.58
CA THR A 247 5.27 -6.15 4.37
C THR A 247 4.37 -5.09 4.98
N SER A 248 3.19 -5.52 5.46
CA SER A 248 2.29 -4.64 6.24
C SER A 248 2.91 -4.13 7.55
N ARG A 249 4.06 -4.68 7.98
CA ARG A 249 4.77 -4.33 9.22
C ARG A 249 5.93 -3.34 9.01
N GLY A 250 6.11 -2.83 7.80
CA GLY A 250 7.23 -1.92 7.49
C GLY A 250 8.56 -2.66 7.40
N GLU A 251 8.54 -3.90 6.91
CA GLU A 251 9.75 -4.69 6.67
C GLU A 251 9.99 -4.82 5.17
N VAL A 252 11.20 -4.52 4.73
CA VAL A 252 11.67 -4.94 3.40
C VAL A 252 12.19 -6.36 3.54
N ARG A 253 11.68 -7.26 2.71
CA ARG A 253 12.09 -8.67 2.73
C ARG A 253 12.55 -9.12 1.35
N CYS A 254 13.55 -9.99 1.36
CA CYS A 254 13.95 -10.80 0.22
C CYS A 254 13.56 -12.25 0.50
N LEU A 255 12.80 -12.86 -0.40
CA LEU A 255 12.39 -14.26 -0.31
C LEU A 255 12.95 -15.05 -1.48
N ASP A 256 13.14 -16.35 -1.27
CA ASP A 256 13.28 -17.28 -2.39
C ASP A 256 11.91 -17.57 -3.01
N THR A 257 11.87 -17.57 -4.35
CA THR A 257 10.67 -17.83 -5.16
C THR A 257 10.21 -19.28 -5.08
N LYS A 258 11.11 -20.23 -4.86
CA LYS A 258 10.74 -21.64 -4.69
C LYS A 258 10.20 -21.92 -3.28
N GLY A 259 10.37 -20.98 -2.34
CA GLY A 259 10.11 -21.25 -0.94
C GLY A 259 10.91 -22.48 -0.52
N PHE A 260 10.38 -23.30 0.37
CA PHE A 260 11.10 -24.53 0.74
C PHE A 260 11.02 -25.67 -0.31
N TYR A 261 10.43 -25.50 -1.51
CA TYR A 261 10.17 -26.63 -2.44
C TYR A 261 11.43 -27.21 -3.11
N ASP A 262 12.50 -26.45 -3.20
CA ASP A 262 13.81 -26.91 -3.68
C ASP A 262 14.56 -27.78 -2.65
N ASN A 263 14.07 -27.83 -1.41
CA ASN A 263 14.67 -28.51 -0.24
C ASN A 263 15.91 -27.80 0.32
N GLU A 264 16.02 -26.50 0.10
CA GLU A 264 17.01 -25.64 0.73
C GLU A 264 16.30 -24.68 1.71
N ASP A 265 17.06 -24.15 2.67
CA ASP A 265 16.68 -22.99 3.49
C ASP A 265 17.69 -21.94 3.04
N ASP A 266 17.25 -20.89 2.36
CA ASP A 266 18.08 -20.02 1.55
C ASP A 266 18.58 -18.77 2.29
N GLY A 267 19.77 -18.30 1.92
CA GLY A 267 20.32 -17.06 2.47
C GLY A 267 20.76 -17.11 3.94
N PRO A 268 21.06 -15.94 4.54
CA PRO A 268 21.57 -15.84 5.90
C PRO A 268 20.51 -16.01 7.00
N VAL A 269 19.24 -15.71 6.73
CA VAL A 269 18.16 -16.02 7.68
C VAL A 269 17.93 -17.53 7.63
N LYS A 270 17.94 -18.17 8.80
CA LYS A 270 17.86 -19.62 8.98
C LYS A 270 16.97 -19.90 10.16
N ASN A 271 16.17 -20.96 10.11
CA ASN A 271 15.29 -21.35 11.22
C ASN A 271 14.36 -20.19 11.67
N GLU A 272 13.77 -19.46 10.72
CA GLU A 272 12.89 -18.32 11.04
C GLU A 272 11.76 -18.78 12.00
N PRO A 273 11.55 -18.10 13.14
CA PRO A 273 10.51 -18.49 14.07
C PRO A 273 9.12 -18.14 13.53
N ALA A 274 8.25 -19.14 13.41
CA ALA A 274 6.85 -18.98 13.05
C ALA A 274 5.94 -19.32 14.23
N PHE A 275 4.93 -18.49 14.48
CA PHE A 275 3.88 -18.77 15.47
C PHE A 275 3.08 -20.00 15.05
N VAL A 276 2.73 -20.83 16.03
CA VAL A 276 1.93 -22.05 15.85
C VAL A 276 0.60 -21.93 16.58
N ALA A 277 0.64 -21.63 17.88
CA ALA A 277 -0.53 -21.66 18.74
C ALA A 277 -0.30 -20.83 20.01
N SER A 278 -1.39 -20.48 20.70
CA SER A 278 -1.30 -19.86 22.02
C SER A 278 -2.48 -20.20 22.92
N ILE A 279 -2.25 -20.15 24.22
CA ILE A 279 -3.30 -20.03 25.24
C ILE A 279 -3.21 -18.63 25.82
N MET A 280 -4.36 -17.99 25.99
CA MET A 280 -4.50 -16.67 26.57
C MET A 280 -5.07 -16.78 27.98
N ASP A 281 -4.51 -16.02 28.90
CA ASP A 281 -5.12 -15.75 30.20
C ASP A 281 -6.33 -14.84 29.96
N THR A 282 -7.52 -15.40 30.20
CA THR A 282 -8.79 -14.67 30.05
C THR A 282 -9.28 -14.10 31.37
N GLY A 283 -8.59 -14.38 32.49
CA GLY A 283 -9.09 -14.14 33.84
C GLY A 283 -10.26 -15.05 34.25
N GLU A 284 -10.73 -15.92 33.35
CA GLU A 284 -11.79 -16.89 33.57
C GLU A 284 -11.27 -18.32 33.34
N GLY A 285 -11.60 -19.22 34.26
CA GLY A 285 -11.06 -20.58 34.26
C GLY A 285 -9.64 -20.65 34.83
N ASN A 286 -9.00 -21.80 34.67
CA ASN A 286 -7.67 -22.10 35.20
C ASN A 286 -6.71 -22.65 34.13
N THR A 287 -7.12 -22.65 32.86
CA THR A 287 -6.37 -23.30 31.77
C THR A 287 -4.99 -22.68 31.58
N PHE A 288 -4.86 -21.37 31.75
CA PHE A 288 -3.58 -20.69 31.65
C PHE A 288 -2.64 -21.06 32.81
N GLU A 289 -3.14 -20.99 34.05
CA GLU A 289 -2.36 -21.33 35.24
C GLU A 289 -1.98 -22.81 35.29
N GLU A 290 -2.89 -23.70 34.88
CA GLU A 290 -2.63 -25.12 34.75
C GLU A 290 -1.54 -25.38 33.70
N ALA A 291 -1.65 -24.77 32.52
CA ALA A 291 -0.63 -24.92 31.47
C ALA A 291 0.74 -24.41 31.94
N LEU A 292 0.79 -23.29 32.67
CA LEU A 292 2.03 -22.79 33.24
C LEU A 292 2.63 -23.74 34.28
N ALA A 293 1.80 -24.30 35.16
CA ALA A 293 2.23 -25.27 36.17
C ALA A 293 2.76 -26.57 35.53
N GLU A 294 2.10 -27.07 34.50
CA GLU A 294 2.50 -28.26 33.74
C GLU A 294 3.85 -28.05 33.03
N LEU A 295 4.03 -26.91 32.34
CA LEU A 295 5.30 -26.56 31.69
C LEU A 295 6.44 -26.48 32.70
N ASN A 296 6.22 -25.82 33.84
CA ASN A 296 7.19 -25.77 34.92
C ASN A 296 7.50 -27.16 35.52
N GLY A 297 6.51 -28.05 35.51
CA GLY A 297 6.65 -29.46 35.88
C GLY A 297 7.31 -30.34 34.82
N GLY A 298 7.68 -29.78 33.66
CA GLY A 298 8.31 -30.53 32.56
C GLY A 298 7.33 -31.39 31.76
N THR A 299 6.04 -31.03 31.75
CA THR A 299 4.99 -31.71 30.99
C THR A 299 4.41 -30.77 29.93
N PHE A 300 4.13 -31.27 28.73
CA PHE A 300 3.49 -30.47 27.68
C PHE A 300 2.00 -30.34 28.02
N PRO A 301 1.46 -29.13 28.20
CA PRO A 301 0.04 -28.97 28.55
C PRO A 301 -0.92 -29.55 27.52
N ALA A 302 -1.93 -30.28 27.99
CA ALA A 302 -2.91 -30.92 27.10
C ALA A 302 -3.69 -29.91 26.26
N ALA A 303 -4.09 -28.78 26.85
CA ALA A 303 -4.78 -27.70 26.15
C ALA A 303 -3.89 -27.09 25.04
N LEU A 304 -2.58 -27.02 25.27
CA LEU A 304 -1.65 -26.47 24.29
C LEU A 304 -1.35 -27.47 23.17
N LEU A 305 -1.24 -28.77 23.50
CA LEU A 305 -1.15 -29.86 22.50
C LEU A 305 -2.36 -29.87 21.57
N GLU A 306 -3.56 -29.64 22.08
CA GLU A 306 -4.76 -29.55 21.24
C GLU A 306 -4.66 -28.40 20.24
N GLN A 307 -4.26 -27.21 20.69
CA GLN A 307 -4.09 -26.05 19.80
C GLN A 307 -2.97 -26.26 18.77
N VAL A 308 -1.85 -26.86 19.18
CA VAL A 308 -0.74 -27.23 18.30
C VAL A 308 -1.19 -28.25 17.25
N ALA A 309 -2.00 -29.23 17.63
CA ALA A 309 -2.59 -30.19 16.69
C ALA A 309 -3.56 -29.51 15.69
N GLN A 310 -4.40 -28.59 16.15
CA GLN A 310 -5.29 -27.80 15.29
C GLN A 310 -4.52 -26.94 14.29
N ALA A 311 -3.33 -26.46 14.67
CA ALA A 311 -2.41 -25.72 13.82
C ALA A 311 -1.68 -26.58 12.77
N GLY A 312 -1.91 -27.90 12.76
CA GLY A 312 -1.29 -28.85 11.84
C GLY A 312 -0.02 -29.52 12.35
N GLU A 313 0.38 -29.25 13.59
CA GLU A 313 1.62 -29.71 14.20
C GLU A 313 1.37 -30.81 15.25
N ALA A 314 0.42 -31.71 14.98
CA ALA A 314 0.04 -32.76 15.94
C ALA A 314 1.26 -33.58 16.40
N ALA A 315 1.38 -33.79 17.71
CA ALA A 315 2.49 -34.53 18.29
C ALA A 315 2.32 -36.05 18.10
N GLU A 316 3.35 -36.73 17.60
CA GLU A 316 3.41 -38.19 17.58
C GLU A 316 4.21 -38.70 18.80
N GLY A 317 3.50 -39.27 19.77
CA GLY A 317 4.09 -39.75 21.02
C GLY A 317 4.32 -38.66 22.06
N ASP A 318 5.20 -38.93 23.03
CA ASP A 318 5.48 -38.01 24.12
C ASP A 318 6.52 -36.95 23.69
N ALA A 319 6.21 -35.68 23.94
CA ALA A 319 7.14 -34.58 23.73
C ALA A 319 7.97 -34.32 24.99
N ALA A 320 9.29 -34.18 24.83
CA ALA A 320 10.20 -33.87 25.92
C ALA A 320 10.24 -32.36 26.17
N ILE A 321 9.79 -31.92 27.36
CA ILE A 321 9.85 -30.52 27.77
C ILE A 321 11.12 -30.21 28.53
N LYS A 322 11.77 -29.11 28.15
CA LYS A 322 12.95 -28.57 28.82
C LYS A 322 12.74 -27.10 29.17
N THR A 323 12.91 -26.76 30.44
CA THR A 323 12.94 -25.36 30.88
C THR A 323 14.23 -24.69 30.39
N VAL A 324 14.08 -23.58 29.66
CA VAL A 324 15.18 -22.70 29.24
C VAL A 324 15.30 -21.52 30.19
N THR A 325 14.16 -20.92 30.55
CA THR A 325 14.06 -19.85 31.54
C THR A 325 12.83 -20.11 32.40
N GLU A 326 13.04 -20.25 33.71
CA GLU A 326 11.98 -20.58 34.66
C GLU A 326 10.79 -19.61 34.53
N ASN A 327 9.58 -20.16 34.50
CA ASN A 327 8.33 -19.40 34.33
C ASN A 327 8.26 -18.54 33.06
N LYS A 328 9.11 -18.75 32.04
CA LYS A 328 9.14 -17.85 30.88
C LYS A 328 9.39 -18.50 29.54
N VAL A 329 10.34 -19.44 29.45
CA VAL A 329 10.73 -20.07 28.18
C VAL A 329 10.99 -21.55 28.38
N TRP A 330 10.40 -22.37 27.53
CA TRP A 330 10.59 -23.82 27.47
C TRP A 330 10.82 -24.25 26.02
N THR A 331 11.42 -25.41 25.83
CA THR A 331 11.42 -26.09 24.55
C THR A 331 10.69 -27.43 24.66
N ALA A 332 10.07 -27.84 23.56
CA ALA A 332 9.42 -29.13 23.41
C ALA A 332 10.04 -29.86 22.23
N THR A 333 10.74 -30.97 22.47
CA THR A 333 11.34 -31.79 21.42
C THR A 333 10.49 -33.03 21.19
N GLY A 334 10.17 -33.31 19.93
CA GLY A 334 9.37 -34.47 19.54
C GLY A 334 9.11 -34.48 18.04
N ASN A 335 8.29 -35.43 17.62
CA ASN A 335 7.76 -35.42 16.26
C ASN A 335 6.46 -34.60 16.24
N PHE A 336 6.44 -33.51 15.50
CA PHE A 336 5.29 -32.62 15.35
C PHE A 336 4.96 -32.48 13.87
N GLY A 337 3.70 -32.77 13.51
CA GLY A 337 3.26 -32.72 12.11
C GLY A 337 4.02 -33.67 11.18
N GLY A 338 4.56 -34.78 11.71
CA GLY A 338 5.38 -35.73 10.96
C GLY A 338 6.87 -35.36 10.87
N VAL A 339 7.31 -34.30 11.56
CA VAL A 339 8.70 -33.80 11.52
C VAL A 339 9.31 -33.83 12.91
N ASP A 340 10.47 -34.44 13.05
CA ASP A 340 11.27 -34.36 14.28
C ASP A 340 11.82 -32.94 14.43
N ARG A 341 11.28 -32.17 15.39
CA ARG A 341 11.68 -30.77 15.62
C ARG A 341 11.59 -30.36 17.08
N GLU A 342 12.20 -29.21 17.37
CA GLU A 342 12.05 -28.51 18.65
C GLU A 342 11.09 -27.32 18.48
N LEU A 343 10.03 -27.28 19.28
CA LEU A 343 9.16 -26.12 19.41
C LEU A 343 9.64 -25.25 20.57
N THR A 344 9.58 -23.93 20.40
CA THR A 344 9.85 -22.96 21.46
C THR A 344 8.54 -22.49 22.07
N ILE A 345 8.41 -22.56 23.39
CA ILE A 345 7.23 -22.11 24.14
C ILE A 345 7.64 -20.90 24.99
N LYS A 346 6.90 -19.79 24.88
CA LYS A 346 7.20 -18.53 25.59
C LYS A 346 5.96 -18.01 26.30
N GLN A 347 6.12 -17.60 27.56
CA GLN A 347 5.15 -16.73 28.22
C GLN A 347 5.44 -15.26 27.84
N ILE A 348 4.49 -14.61 27.18
CA ILE A 348 4.56 -13.22 26.73
C ILE A 348 3.31 -12.50 27.25
N GLY A 349 3.47 -11.78 28.37
CA GLY A 349 2.34 -11.14 29.05
C GLY A 349 1.27 -12.18 29.45
N PRO A 350 -0.01 -11.97 29.06
CA PRO A 350 -1.11 -12.89 29.35
C PRO A 350 -1.21 -14.05 28.35
N ARG A 351 -0.13 -14.43 27.65
CA ARG A 351 -0.15 -15.51 26.65
C ARG A 351 0.98 -16.49 26.86
N ILE A 352 0.68 -17.78 26.71
CA ILE A 352 1.67 -18.83 26.48
C ILE A 352 1.61 -19.15 24.98
N SER A 353 2.68 -18.86 24.24
CA SER A 353 2.73 -19.00 22.79
C SER A 353 3.77 -20.04 22.38
N VAL A 354 3.44 -20.82 21.36
CA VAL A 354 4.29 -21.86 20.75
C VAL A 354 4.77 -21.37 19.40
N PHE A 355 6.06 -21.56 19.14
CA PHE A 355 6.73 -21.22 17.90
C PHE A 355 7.47 -22.44 17.37
N LYS A 356 7.50 -22.59 16.05
CA LYS A 356 8.39 -23.53 15.35
C LYS A 356 9.48 -22.76 14.62
N ALA A 357 10.62 -23.39 14.41
CA ALA A 357 11.55 -22.95 13.37
C ALA A 357 11.05 -23.46 12.02
N LEU A 358 10.95 -22.55 11.04
CA LEU A 358 10.72 -22.92 9.65
C LEU A 358 11.97 -23.59 9.07
N GLY A 359 11.75 -24.51 8.12
CA GLY A 359 12.80 -25.12 7.33
C GLY A 359 12.21 -25.99 6.21
N VAL A 360 13.07 -26.80 5.60
CA VAL A 360 12.79 -27.55 4.36
C VAL A 360 11.53 -28.45 4.35
N ASN A 361 10.93 -28.75 5.51
CA ASN A 361 9.68 -29.53 5.61
C ASN A 361 8.42 -28.65 5.60
N ASP A 362 8.56 -27.34 5.78
CA ASP A 362 7.46 -26.37 5.88
C ASP A 362 7.12 -25.78 4.50
N LYS A 363 6.84 -26.64 3.52
CA LYS A 363 6.71 -26.27 2.09
C LYS A 363 5.71 -25.16 1.79
N ASN A 364 4.69 -24.99 2.62
CA ASN A 364 3.65 -23.98 2.42
C ASN A 364 4.04 -22.60 2.98
N ASP A 365 5.17 -22.50 3.67
CA ASP A 365 5.72 -21.25 4.17
C ASP A 365 6.72 -20.67 3.18
N ALA A 366 6.80 -19.33 3.14
CA ALA A 366 7.85 -18.64 2.40
C ALA A 366 9.23 -18.91 3.02
N ASP A 367 10.25 -18.99 2.18
CA ASP A 367 11.65 -19.02 2.59
C ASP A 367 12.25 -17.61 2.55
N THR A 368 12.74 -17.15 3.69
CA THR A 368 13.23 -15.79 3.88
C THR A 368 14.74 -15.76 3.74
N ILE A 369 15.26 -15.01 2.77
CA ILE A 369 16.69 -14.81 2.57
C ILE A 369 17.22 -13.76 3.57
N TRP A 370 16.61 -12.57 3.61
CA TRP A 370 16.96 -11.50 4.54
C TRP A 370 15.77 -10.57 4.85
N VAL A 371 15.85 -9.86 5.98
CA VAL A 371 14.82 -8.91 6.46
C VAL A 371 15.48 -7.60 6.91
N PHE A 372 14.88 -6.47 6.55
CA PHE A 372 15.21 -5.14 7.06
C PHE A 372 13.95 -4.47 7.63
N ASN A 373 13.92 -4.19 8.93
CA ASN A 373 12.75 -3.60 9.59
C ASN A 373 12.89 -2.07 9.69
N MET A 374 12.12 -1.32 8.90
CA MET A 374 12.24 0.14 8.82
C MET A 374 11.85 0.85 10.11
N MET A 375 10.84 0.34 10.83
CA MET A 375 10.40 0.96 12.09
C MET A 375 11.51 0.91 13.16
N THR A 376 12.23 -0.20 13.28
CA THR A 376 13.29 -0.34 14.29
C THR A 376 14.63 0.23 13.82
N GLU A 377 14.97 0.07 12.54
CA GLU A 377 16.27 0.47 12.00
C GLU A 377 16.32 1.95 11.58
N LEU A 378 15.20 2.49 11.08
CA LEU A 378 15.10 3.88 10.60
C LEU A 378 14.25 4.79 11.49
N GLY A 379 13.56 4.24 12.49
CA GLY A 379 12.68 5.00 13.38
C GLY A 379 11.40 5.51 12.73
N THR A 380 10.97 4.91 11.62
CA THR A 380 9.77 5.32 10.87
C THR A 380 8.49 4.96 11.62
N SER A 381 7.46 5.78 11.48
CA SER A 381 6.10 5.49 11.96
C SER A 381 5.17 5.48 10.76
N GLN A 382 4.90 4.27 10.26
CA GLN A 382 4.04 4.11 9.09
C GLN A 382 2.59 4.49 9.41
N HIS A 383 1.89 5.09 8.45
CA HIS A 383 0.47 5.46 8.60
C HIS A 383 -0.44 4.46 7.87
N ASN A 384 -1.48 3.98 8.57
CA ASN A 384 -2.41 2.90 8.17
C ASN A 384 -1.76 1.53 7.91
N MET A 385 -0.78 1.50 7.02
CA MET A 385 0.16 0.42 6.78
C MET A 385 1.26 0.86 5.83
N CYS A 386 2.34 0.08 5.77
CA CYS A 386 3.34 0.26 4.74
C CYS A 386 2.87 -0.31 3.40
N SER A 387 2.95 0.52 2.35
CA SER A 387 2.67 0.13 0.98
C SER A 387 3.71 0.77 0.07
N CYS A 388 4.52 -0.06 -0.58
CA CYS A 388 5.51 0.37 -1.56
C CYS A 388 5.90 -0.82 -2.43
N SER A 389 5.44 -0.86 -3.68
CA SER A 389 5.98 -1.80 -4.66
C SER A 389 7.38 -1.33 -5.04
N VAL A 390 8.41 -2.03 -4.58
CA VAL A 390 9.82 -1.64 -4.79
C VAL A 390 10.22 -1.73 -6.27
N THR A 391 11.33 -1.09 -6.64
CA THR A 391 11.99 -1.29 -7.94
C THR A 391 13.49 -1.33 -7.76
N SER A 392 14.18 -1.96 -8.70
CA SER A 392 15.63 -2.04 -8.75
C SER A 392 16.24 -1.20 -9.87
N TYR A 393 17.56 -0.99 -9.77
CA TYR A 393 18.42 -0.55 -10.86
C TYR A 393 19.82 -1.17 -10.66
N GLY A 394 20.10 -2.25 -11.39
CA GLY A 394 21.23 -3.12 -11.05
C GLY A 394 21.05 -3.70 -9.63
N ASP A 395 22.07 -3.60 -8.78
CA ASP A 395 22.01 -4.11 -7.39
C ASP A 395 21.29 -3.18 -6.39
N LEU A 396 20.81 -2.03 -6.84
CA LEU A 396 20.11 -1.05 -5.99
C LEU A 396 18.65 -1.45 -5.85
N LEU A 397 18.09 -1.26 -4.65
CA LEU A 397 16.66 -1.33 -4.37
C LEU A 397 16.21 0.00 -3.76
N PHE A 398 15.13 0.57 -4.29
CA PHE A 398 14.58 1.83 -3.82
C PHE A 398 13.25 1.61 -3.10
N VAL A 399 13.10 2.25 -1.94
CA VAL A 399 12.01 1.95 -1.00
C VAL A 399 11.44 3.22 -0.38
N ASN A 400 10.11 3.36 -0.43
CA ASN A 400 9.33 4.34 0.32
C ASN A 400 8.96 3.73 1.68
N THR A 401 9.14 4.49 2.77
CA THR A 401 8.96 3.98 4.14
C THR A 401 7.53 4.01 4.64
N SER A 402 6.62 4.68 3.92
CA SER A 402 5.26 4.98 4.37
C SER A 402 5.14 5.75 5.67
N ASN A 403 6.21 6.45 6.08
CA ASN A 403 6.18 7.34 7.23
C ASN A 403 5.02 8.34 7.10
N GLY A 404 4.29 8.55 8.19
CA GLY A 404 3.07 9.34 8.11
C GLY A 404 2.52 9.74 9.46
N GLN A 405 1.32 10.31 9.43
CA GLN A 405 0.62 10.75 10.62
C GLN A 405 0.22 9.59 11.54
N ASP A 406 -0.23 9.91 12.74
CA ASP A 406 -0.96 8.95 13.57
C ASP A 406 -2.45 8.87 13.18
N GLU A 407 -3.18 7.97 13.85
CA GLU A 407 -4.62 7.72 13.64
C GLU A 407 -5.49 8.99 13.82
N SER A 408 -5.00 10.03 14.51
CA SER A 408 -5.75 11.29 14.65
C SER A 408 -5.70 12.19 13.41
N HIS A 409 -4.78 11.89 12.48
CA HIS A 409 -4.46 12.73 11.32
C HIS A 409 -4.04 14.17 11.68
N GLY A 410 -3.61 14.42 12.92
CA GLY A 410 -3.18 15.73 13.41
C GLY A 410 -1.73 15.81 13.84
N ASN A 411 -1.05 14.68 14.02
CA ASN A 411 0.31 14.62 14.53
C ASN A 411 1.17 13.65 13.70
N LEU A 412 2.44 14.04 13.49
CA LEU A 412 3.44 13.27 12.75
C LEU A 412 4.42 12.68 13.78
N PRO A 413 4.36 11.38 14.09
CA PRO A 413 5.14 10.80 15.20
C PRO A 413 6.65 10.81 14.95
N ALA A 414 7.07 10.65 13.70
CA ALA A 414 8.48 10.52 13.32
C ALA A 414 8.87 11.56 12.24
N PRO A 415 8.90 12.86 12.58
CA PRO A 415 9.09 13.94 11.61
C PRO A 415 10.49 13.99 10.99
N ASP A 416 11.49 13.42 11.67
CA ASP A 416 12.88 13.39 11.24
C ASP A 416 13.28 12.06 10.57
N ALA A 417 12.38 11.06 10.57
CA ALA A 417 12.68 9.75 10.01
C ALA A 417 12.77 9.79 8.47
N PRO A 418 13.59 8.92 7.87
CA PRO A 418 13.64 8.75 6.43
C PRO A 418 12.27 8.45 5.82
N SER A 419 11.98 9.10 4.70
CA SER A 419 10.81 8.82 3.86
C SER A 419 11.15 7.97 2.64
N PHE A 420 12.41 8.06 2.19
CA PHE A 420 12.91 7.33 1.03
C PHE A 420 14.36 6.88 1.26
N PHE A 421 14.72 5.72 0.74
CA PHE A 421 16.09 5.22 0.86
C PHE A 421 16.47 4.27 -0.26
N CYS A 422 17.78 4.08 -0.42
CA CYS A 422 18.36 3.09 -1.31
C CYS A 422 19.16 2.07 -0.50
N MET A 423 19.06 0.81 -0.91
CA MET A 423 19.81 -0.28 -0.30
C MET A 423 20.36 -1.25 -1.35
N ASN A 424 21.28 -2.12 -0.94
CA ASN A 424 21.72 -3.25 -1.72
C ASN A 424 20.68 -4.37 -1.64
N LYS A 425 20.07 -4.71 -2.78
CA LYS A 425 19.02 -5.75 -2.85
C LYS A 425 19.53 -7.15 -2.49
N ASN A 426 20.83 -7.38 -2.56
CA ASN A 426 21.40 -8.69 -2.24
C ASN A 426 21.64 -8.85 -0.73
N THR A 427 22.01 -7.78 -0.01
CA THR A 427 22.51 -7.90 1.36
C THR A 427 21.63 -7.24 2.42
N GLY A 428 20.70 -6.36 2.04
CA GLY A 428 19.96 -5.56 3.01
C GLY A 428 20.67 -4.28 3.44
N GLU A 429 21.90 -4.02 2.97
CA GLU A 429 22.71 -2.86 3.39
C GLU A 429 22.14 -1.54 2.85
N VAL A 430 21.83 -0.60 3.73
CA VAL A 430 21.37 0.75 3.34
C VAL A 430 22.55 1.59 2.86
N TYR A 431 22.43 2.16 1.65
CA TYR A 431 23.44 3.05 1.08
C TYR A 431 23.21 4.52 1.41
N TRP A 432 21.97 4.97 1.35
CA TRP A 432 21.60 6.34 1.72
C TRP A 432 20.13 6.42 2.12
N THR A 433 19.81 7.46 2.89
CA THR A 433 18.45 7.81 3.30
C THR A 433 18.16 9.28 2.96
N ASP A 434 16.89 9.59 2.74
CA ASP A 434 16.37 10.94 2.56
C ASP A 434 15.11 11.11 3.41
N ASN A 435 15.02 12.24 4.11
CA ASN A 435 13.89 12.56 4.98
C ASN A 435 12.91 13.55 4.34
N SER A 436 13.01 13.84 3.04
CA SER A 436 12.01 14.69 2.38
C SER A 436 10.67 13.95 2.32
N PRO A 437 9.55 14.58 2.71
CA PRO A 437 9.40 16.01 2.95
C PRO A 437 9.42 16.43 4.44
N GLY A 438 9.76 15.50 5.33
CA GLY A 438 9.88 15.71 6.77
C GLY A 438 8.57 16.13 7.41
N THR A 439 8.55 17.28 8.09
CA THR A 439 7.34 17.81 8.76
C THR A 439 6.21 18.21 7.81
N ASN A 440 6.43 18.18 6.49
CA ASN A 440 5.41 18.51 5.50
C ASN A 440 4.56 17.33 5.02
N ILE A 441 4.77 16.12 5.55
CA ILE A 441 3.90 14.97 5.24
C ILE A 441 2.45 15.33 5.58
N LEU A 442 1.57 15.23 4.58
CA LEU A 442 0.15 15.57 4.69
C LEU A 442 -0.63 14.50 5.44
N HIS A 443 -0.38 13.22 5.11
CA HIS A 443 -1.13 12.06 5.61
C HIS A 443 -0.24 10.83 5.75
N GLY A 444 -0.12 9.99 4.73
CA GLY A 444 0.87 8.92 4.61
C GLY A 444 1.60 8.96 3.26
N GLN A 445 2.44 7.96 3.01
CA GLN A 445 3.25 7.86 1.80
C GLN A 445 3.14 6.44 1.22
N TRP A 446 2.47 6.30 0.07
CA TRP A 446 2.18 4.96 -0.48
C TRP A 446 2.53 4.78 -1.95
N SER A 447 2.88 5.85 -2.66
CA SER A 447 3.32 5.75 -4.04
C SER A 447 4.62 4.97 -4.15
N SER A 448 4.65 4.11 -5.17
CA SER A 448 5.81 3.31 -5.52
C SER A 448 6.85 4.15 -6.29
N PRO A 449 8.15 3.86 -6.15
CA PRO A 449 9.20 4.54 -6.93
C PRO A 449 9.28 4.02 -8.37
N THR A 450 9.87 4.87 -9.22
CA THR A 450 10.13 4.62 -10.65
C THR A 450 11.57 4.96 -10.97
N VAL A 451 12.24 4.13 -11.78
CA VAL A 451 13.61 4.42 -12.25
C VAL A 451 13.64 4.46 -13.77
N ALA A 452 14.18 5.55 -14.31
CA ALA A 452 14.36 5.72 -15.75
C ALA A 452 15.63 6.51 -16.06
N GLU A 453 16.16 6.31 -17.27
CA GLU A 453 17.30 7.08 -17.76
C GLU A 453 16.81 8.21 -18.66
N PHE A 454 17.20 9.44 -18.33
CA PHE A 454 16.85 10.63 -19.10
C PHE A 454 18.12 11.35 -19.53
N ASN A 455 18.35 11.45 -20.84
CA ASN A 455 19.56 12.03 -21.44
C ASN A 455 20.87 11.50 -20.82
N GLY A 456 20.97 10.20 -20.59
CA GLY A 456 22.17 9.57 -20.02
C GLY A 456 22.26 9.65 -18.49
N VAL A 457 21.26 10.20 -17.80
CA VAL A 457 21.22 10.29 -16.34
C VAL A 457 20.18 9.32 -15.79
N PRO A 458 20.57 8.28 -15.03
CA PRO A 458 19.63 7.42 -14.35
C PRO A 458 19.03 8.17 -13.15
N GLN A 459 17.70 8.27 -13.11
CA GLN A 459 16.96 8.99 -12.10
C GLN A 459 15.97 8.06 -11.41
N VAL A 460 15.90 8.13 -10.08
CA VAL A 460 14.84 7.51 -9.29
C VAL A 460 13.84 8.59 -8.88
N LEU A 461 12.57 8.34 -9.17
CA LEU A 461 11.45 9.22 -8.91
C LEU A 461 10.76 8.76 -7.63
N PHE A 462 10.52 9.72 -6.73
CA PHE A 462 9.91 9.51 -5.42
C PHE A 462 8.79 10.53 -5.20
N CYS A 463 7.58 10.02 -4.99
CA CYS A 463 6.42 10.81 -4.60
C CYS A 463 6.44 11.04 -3.07
N GLY A 464 6.69 12.27 -2.66
CA GLY A 464 6.63 12.68 -1.26
C GLY A 464 5.19 12.68 -0.73
N GLY A 465 5.06 12.56 0.60
CA GLY A 465 3.78 12.68 1.30
C GLY A 465 3.21 14.10 1.34
N ASP A 466 3.88 15.06 0.72
CA ASP A 466 3.55 16.49 0.70
C ASP A 466 2.97 16.97 -0.64
N GLY A 467 2.77 16.07 -1.60
CA GLY A 467 2.28 16.41 -2.93
C GLY A 467 3.39 16.82 -3.91
N TRP A 468 4.66 16.60 -3.57
CA TRP A 468 5.80 16.84 -4.44
C TRP A 468 6.36 15.55 -5.03
N LEU A 469 6.76 15.62 -6.29
CA LEU A 469 7.58 14.61 -6.94
C LEU A 469 9.05 15.02 -6.87
N TYR A 470 9.89 14.13 -6.35
CA TYR A 470 11.33 14.28 -6.23
C TYR A 470 12.04 13.37 -7.23
N SER A 471 13.17 13.83 -7.76
CA SER A 471 14.08 13.02 -8.56
C SER A 471 15.46 13.05 -7.97
N PHE A 472 15.99 11.86 -7.67
CA PHE A 472 17.37 11.66 -7.24
C PHE A 472 18.16 10.93 -8.31
N ARG A 473 19.49 11.07 -8.32
CA ARG A 473 20.32 10.18 -9.12
C ARG A 473 20.17 8.74 -8.61
N ALA A 474 19.88 7.80 -9.51
CA ALA A 474 19.72 6.39 -9.15
C ALA A 474 21.09 5.71 -9.01
N ASP A 475 21.80 6.01 -7.92
CA ASP A 475 23.08 5.42 -7.57
C ASP A 475 23.22 5.18 -6.06
N ARG A 476 24.43 4.85 -5.60
CA ARG A 476 24.75 4.61 -4.18
C ARG A 476 24.90 5.89 -3.36
N GLY A 477 24.67 7.07 -3.94
CA GLY A 477 24.89 8.34 -3.27
C GLY A 477 26.35 8.57 -2.89
N THR A 478 26.59 9.50 -1.97
CA THR A 478 27.89 9.81 -1.40
C THR A 478 27.74 10.09 0.08
N ASP A 479 28.58 9.45 0.92
CA ASP A 479 28.59 9.59 2.37
C ASP A 479 27.20 9.44 3.03
N GLY A 480 26.41 8.46 2.57
CA GLY A 480 25.07 8.19 3.12
C GLY A 480 23.96 9.10 2.58
N ASN A 481 24.24 9.98 1.61
CA ASN A 481 23.29 10.95 1.08
C ASN A 481 23.03 10.75 -0.42
N PRO A 482 21.78 10.88 -0.89
CA PRO A 482 21.49 10.89 -2.32
C PRO A 482 21.80 12.24 -2.97
N GLU A 483 21.90 12.26 -4.30
CA GLU A 483 21.96 13.49 -5.09
C GLU A 483 20.55 13.86 -5.58
N LEU A 484 19.92 14.87 -4.97
CA LEU A 484 18.67 15.44 -5.47
C LEU A 484 18.93 16.22 -6.77
N LEU A 485 18.27 15.81 -7.85
CA LEU A 485 18.38 16.42 -9.17
C LEU A 485 17.34 17.53 -9.37
N TRP A 486 16.07 17.23 -9.10
CA TRP A 486 14.97 18.18 -9.19
C TRP A 486 13.79 17.79 -8.30
N LYS A 487 12.90 18.75 -8.07
CA LYS A 487 11.61 18.55 -7.39
C LYS A 487 10.50 19.38 -8.02
N PHE A 488 9.28 18.86 -8.00
CA PHE A 488 8.11 19.42 -8.67
C PHE A 488 6.88 19.34 -7.75
N ASP A 489 6.30 20.47 -7.36
CA ASP A 489 5.03 20.51 -6.63
C ASP A 489 3.88 20.23 -7.60
N CYS A 490 3.18 19.11 -7.39
CA CYS A 490 2.11 18.68 -8.27
C CYS A 490 0.77 19.37 -7.94
N ASN A 491 0.76 20.26 -6.94
CA ASN A 491 -0.42 21.00 -6.51
C ASN A 491 -0.31 22.49 -6.88
N PRO A 492 -1.42 23.13 -7.30
CA PRO A 492 -1.51 24.59 -7.38
C PRO A 492 -1.10 25.25 -6.07
N LYS A 493 -0.41 26.39 -6.11
CA LYS A 493 0.17 26.98 -4.88
C LYS A 493 -0.86 27.49 -3.88
N THR A 494 -2.06 27.80 -4.34
CA THR A 494 -3.18 28.22 -3.49
C THR A 494 -4.03 27.06 -3.00
N SER A 495 -3.76 25.83 -3.46
CA SER A 495 -4.44 24.62 -2.96
C SER A 495 -4.28 24.48 -1.45
N LYS A 496 -5.29 23.92 -0.80
CA LYS A 496 -5.31 23.78 0.66
C LYS A 496 -5.62 22.36 1.08
N TRP A 497 -4.81 21.85 2.01
CA TRP A 497 -5.06 20.58 2.65
C TRP A 497 -6.21 20.72 3.65
N ILE A 498 -7.31 20.04 3.34
CA ILE A 498 -8.47 19.87 4.21
C ILE A 498 -8.83 18.39 4.13
N LEU A 499 -9.03 17.77 5.29
CA LEU A 499 -9.38 16.35 5.34
C LEU A 499 -10.80 16.16 4.79
N GLY A 500 -11.02 15.13 3.96
CA GLY A 500 -12.29 14.90 3.27
C GLY A 500 -12.34 15.54 1.88
N GLY A 501 -13.54 15.63 1.30
CA GLY A 501 -13.71 16.04 -0.10
C GLY A 501 -13.53 17.54 -0.39
N GLU A 502 -13.48 18.40 0.64
CA GLU A 502 -13.35 19.86 0.44
C GLU A 502 -11.90 20.32 0.16
N GLY A 503 -10.90 19.44 0.35
CA GLY A 503 -9.50 19.76 0.16
C GLY A 503 -9.10 19.79 -1.32
N THR A 504 -8.38 20.83 -1.74
CA THR A 504 -7.84 20.97 -3.11
C THR A 504 -6.34 20.68 -3.19
N ARG A 505 -5.68 20.48 -2.03
CA ARG A 505 -4.31 19.99 -1.96
C ARG A 505 -4.34 18.48 -1.70
N ASN A 506 -3.53 17.76 -2.45
CA ASN A 506 -3.48 16.31 -2.47
C ASN A 506 -2.05 15.82 -2.14
N ASN A 507 -1.96 14.54 -1.76
CA ASN A 507 -0.69 13.83 -1.74
C ASN A 507 -0.49 13.14 -3.10
N LEU A 508 0.38 12.13 -3.17
CA LEU A 508 0.64 11.37 -4.39
C LEU A 508 0.59 9.88 -4.06
N ILE A 509 -0.44 9.18 -4.56
CA ILE A 509 -0.62 7.73 -4.39
C ILE A 509 -0.29 6.97 -5.66
N GLY A 510 -0.74 7.48 -6.81
CA GLY A 510 -0.39 6.94 -8.12
C GLY A 510 1.12 6.91 -8.34
N THR A 511 1.59 6.00 -9.19
CA THR A 511 3.02 5.80 -9.46
C THR A 511 3.47 6.66 -10.64
N PRO A 512 4.64 7.33 -10.60
CA PRO A 512 5.16 8.05 -11.76
C PRO A 512 5.47 7.10 -12.92
N VAL A 513 5.11 7.47 -14.15
CA VAL A 513 5.41 6.66 -15.34
C VAL A 513 6.41 7.39 -16.22
N ALA A 514 7.45 6.69 -16.65
CA ALA A 514 8.40 7.21 -17.64
C ALA A 514 8.05 6.68 -19.04
N TYR A 515 7.82 7.60 -19.98
CA TYR A 515 7.48 7.26 -21.36
C TYR A 515 8.00 8.33 -22.31
N ASP A 516 8.68 7.91 -23.38
CA ASP A 516 9.24 8.78 -24.43
C ASP A 516 10.05 9.97 -23.89
N GLY A 517 10.92 9.70 -22.91
CA GLY A 517 11.79 10.71 -22.28
C GLY A 517 11.07 11.72 -21.38
N ARG A 518 9.79 11.49 -21.06
CA ARG A 518 8.95 12.33 -20.17
C ARG A 518 8.50 11.55 -18.94
N VAL A 519 8.02 12.29 -17.94
CA VAL A 519 7.43 11.74 -16.72
C VAL A 519 5.96 12.15 -16.62
N TYR A 520 5.11 11.21 -16.24
CA TYR A 520 3.67 11.39 -16.05
C TYR A 520 3.27 11.02 -14.63
N ILE A 521 2.43 11.83 -13.99
CA ILE A 521 1.97 11.56 -12.62
C ILE A 521 0.55 12.12 -12.39
N GLY A 522 -0.33 11.24 -11.93
CA GLY A 522 -1.66 11.59 -11.41
C GLY A 522 -1.58 12.00 -9.94
N VAL A 523 -2.47 12.91 -9.54
CA VAL A 523 -2.49 13.52 -8.20
C VAL A 523 -3.81 13.18 -7.52
N GLY A 524 -3.73 12.70 -6.29
CA GLY A 524 -4.90 12.23 -5.54
C GLY A 524 -4.60 12.04 -4.06
N GLN A 525 -5.53 11.40 -3.36
CA GLN A 525 -5.48 11.22 -1.92
C GLN A 525 -6.01 9.84 -1.54
N ASP A 526 -5.86 9.49 -0.26
CA ASP A 526 -6.44 8.27 0.32
C ASP A 526 -7.93 8.19 -0.08
N PRO A 527 -8.38 7.07 -0.69
CA PRO A 527 -9.78 6.85 -1.06
C PRO A 527 -10.78 7.13 0.07
N GLU A 528 -10.39 6.91 1.34
CA GLU A 528 -11.26 7.18 2.49
C GLU A 528 -11.52 8.69 2.73
N HIS A 529 -10.79 9.57 2.05
CA HIS A 529 -10.99 11.02 2.12
C HIS A 529 -11.94 11.57 1.05
N GLN A 530 -12.74 10.70 0.43
CA GLN A 530 -13.79 11.04 -0.53
C GLN A 530 -13.24 11.61 -1.84
N GLU A 531 -14.15 11.90 -2.76
CA GLU A 531 -13.88 12.54 -4.04
C GLU A 531 -13.39 13.98 -3.88
N GLY A 532 -12.81 14.52 -4.94
CA GLY A 532 -12.34 15.91 -4.98
C GLY A 532 -11.49 16.18 -6.21
N GLU A 533 -11.01 17.42 -6.32
CA GLU A 533 -10.14 17.87 -7.40
C GLU A 533 -8.84 17.07 -7.44
N GLY A 534 -8.43 16.65 -8.63
CA GLY A 534 -7.13 16.04 -8.89
C GLY A 534 -6.43 16.69 -10.07
N HIS A 535 -5.26 16.15 -10.41
CA HIS A 535 -4.44 16.68 -11.49
C HIS A 535 -3.69 15.56 -12.19
N LEU A 536 -3.34 15.79 -13.45
CA LEU A 536 -2.42 14.96 -14.22
C LEU A 536 -1.36 15.85 -14.85
N TRP A 537 -0.10 15.47 -14.69
CA TRP A 537 1.05 16.22 -15.16
C TRP A 537 1.87 15.44 -16.18
N CYS A 538 2.38 16.16 -17.18
CA CYS A 538 3.53 15.72 -17.97
C CYS A 538 4.71 16.64 -17.74
N ILE A 539 5.87 16.06 -17.45
CA ILE A 539 7.03 16.75 -16.88
C ILE A 539 8.28 16.42 -17.71
N ASP A 540 9.12 17.44 -17.97
CA ASP A 540 10.47 17.31 -18.50
C ASP A 540 11.48 16.96 -17.38
N PRO A 541 12.02 15.73 -17.33
CA PRO A 541 12.91 15.29 -16.25
C PRO A 541 14.36 15.78 -16.40
N ASN A 542 14.65 16.64 -17.36
CA ASN A 542 16.01 17.09 -17.67
C ASN A 542 16.40 18.40 -16.99
N LYS A 543 15.45 19.14 -16.41
CA LYS A 543 15.73 20.33 -15.62
C LYS A 543 16.27 19.98 -14.24
N ARG A 544 16.74 20.98 -13.48
CA ARG A 544 17.37 20.81 -12.16
C ARG A 544 16.84 21.82 -11.15
N GLY A 545 16.89 21.45 -9.86
CA GLY A 545 16.40 22.28 -8.76
C GLY A 545 14.88 22.26 -8.62
N ASP A 546 14.29 23.38 -8.16
CA ASP A 546 12.83 23.52 -8.14
C ASP A 546 12.31 23.81 -9.55
N VAL A 547 11.62 22.83 -10.10
CA VAL A 547 11.10 22.83 -11.47
C VAL A 547 9.57 22.87 -11.49
N SER A 548 8.94 23.22 -10.36
CA SER A 548 7.50 23.40 -10.26
C SER A 548 6.96 24.41 -11.29
N PRO A 549 5.67 24.37 -11.67
CA PRO A 549 5.05 25.35 -12.56
C PRO A 549 5.18 26.79 -12.05
N GLN A 550 5.00 26.95 -10.74
CA GLN A 550 5.04 28.24 -10.05
C GLN A 550 5.94 28.18 -8.83
N LEU A 551 6.44 29.34 -8.40
CA LEU A 551 7.14 29.55 -7.15
C LEU A 551 6.23 30.28 -6.15
N ALA A 552 6.30 29.89 -4.89
CA ALA A 552 5.64 30.61 -3.81
C ALA A 552 6.56 31.74 -3.31
N VAL A 553 6.03 32.98 -3.27
CA VAL A 553 6.79 34.16 -2.86
C VAL A 553 6.01 35.04 -1.89
N ARG A 554 6.72 35.79 -1.06
CA ARG A 554 6.20 36.96 -0.35
C ARG A 554 6.40 38.21 -1.18
N ILE A 555 5.38 39.05 -1.23
CA ILE A 555 5.43 40.36 -1.88
C ILE A 555 5.91 41.41 -0.89
N GLU A 556 7.07 42.00 -1.17
CA GLU A 556 7.68 43.05 -0.36
C GLU A 556 7.94 44.29 -1.23
N GLY A 557 6.92 45.13 -1.38
CA GLY A 557 6.93 46.21 -2.37
C GLY A 557 7.06 45.64 -3.78
N ASP A 558 8.15 45.98 -4.48
CA ASP A 558 8.46 45.44 -5.82
C ASP A 558 9.28 44.13 -5.78
N LYS A 559 9.62 43.62 -4.59
CA LYS A 559 10.41 42.38 -4.45
C LYS A 559 9.50 41.17 -4.30
N ARG A 560 9.97 40.06 -4.87
CA ARG A 560 9.36 38.73 -4.77
C ARG A 560 10.38 37.84 -4.08
N VAL A 561 10.13 37.51 -2.83
CA VAL A 561 11.06 36.75 -1.98
C VAL A 561 10.54 35.32 -1.86
N PRO A 562 11.28 34.29 -2.31
CA PRO A 562 10.86 32.90 -2.13
C PRO A 562 10.53 32.58 -0.67
N ILE A 563 9.44 31.87 -0.44
CA ILE A 563 9.05 31.39 0.89
C ILE A 563 9.32 29.90 1.03
N PRO A 564 9.61 29.41 2.26
CA PRO A 564 9.73 27.99 2.53
C PRO A 564 8.45 27.22 2.18
N HIS A 565 8.61 25.94 1.85
CA HIS A 565 7.46 25.05 1.67
C HIS A 565 6.64 24.95 2.97
N LYS A 566 5.32 24.96 2.84
CA LYS A 566 4.35 24.87 3.93
C LYS A 566 3.43 23.69 3.68
N ARG A 567 3.32 22.81 4.67
CA ARG A 567 2.45 21.63 4.67
C ARG A 567 1.02 21.92 4.20
N ILE A 568 0.31 22.85 4.85
CA ILE A 568 -1.15 23.00 4.66
C ILE A 568 -1.51 23.72 3.37
N GLN A 569 -0.81 24.79 3.05
CA GLN A 569 -1.08 25.65 1.90
C GLN A 569 0.18 26.42 1.56
N ALA A 570 0.64 26.34 0.31
CA ALA A 570 1.92 26.93 -0.08
C ALA A 570 1.87 28.47 -0.14
N VAL A 571 0.77 29.03 -0.63
CA VAL A 571 0.53 30.49 -0.76
C VAL A 571 -0.76 30.88 -0.06
N GLU A 572 -0.66 31.81 0.87
CA GLU A 572 -1.75 32.42 1.63
C GLU A 572 -1.87 33.92 1.23
N PRO A 573 -2.70 34.28 0.24
CA PRO A 573 -2.77 35.64 -0.31
C PRO A 573 -3.04 36.71 0.73
N GLU A 574 -3.83 36.40 1.76
CA GLU A 574 -4.14 37.27 2.89
C GLU A 574 -2.90 37.65 3.73
N LYS A 575 -1.79 36.90 3.60
CA LYS A 575 -0.49 37.20 4.23
C LYS A 575 0.46 37.95 3.30
N GLY A 576 -0.03 38.45 2.16
CA GLY A 576 0.80 39.14 1.16
C GLY A 576 1.71 38.19 0.39
N GLU A 577 1.30 36.93 0.24
CA GLU A 577 2.00 35.92 -0.54
C GLU A 577 1.37 35.77 -1.92
N ALA A 578 2.14 35.28 -2.89
CA ALA A 578 1.67 35.06 -4.25
C ALA A 578 2.36 33.85 -4.89
N ALA A 579 1.66 33.23 -5.85
CA ALA A 579 2.25 32.32 -6.80
C ALA A 579 2.75 33.12 -8.01
N ILE A 580 3.98 32.84 -8.46
CA ILE A 580 4.53 33.45 -9.67
C ILE A 580 5.05 32.35 -10.60
N ASP A 581 4.98 32.57 -11.91
CA ASP A 581 5.49 31.59 -12.87
C ASP A 581 6.97 31.30 -12.65
N ASN A 582 7.33 30.02 -12.71
CA ASN A 582 8.70 29.59 -12.59
C ASN A 582 9.36 29.57 -13.98
N PRO A 583 10.34 30.44 -14.27
CA PRO A 583 11.07 30.37 -15.55
C PRO A 583 11.86 29.06 -15.73
N ASN A 584 12.08 28.31 -14.65
CA ASN A 584 12.69 26.98 -14.65
C ASN A 584 11.65 25.83 -14.65
N SER A 585 10.36 26.11 -14.87
CA SER A 585 9.32 25.08 -14.84
C SER A 585 9.61 23.93 -15.81
N ALA A 586 9.48 22.69 -15.34
CA ALA A 586 9.53 21.49 -16.15
C ALA A 586 8.16 21.02 -16.65
N ALA A 587 7.07 21.75 -16.36
CA ALA A 587 5.75 21.36 -16.83
C ALA A 587 5.70 21.45 -18.36
N LEU A 588 5.35 20.34 -19.00
CA LEU A 588 5.10 20.28 -20.44
C LEU A 588 3.61 20.53 -20.72
N TRP A 589 2.73 19.89 -19.96
CA TRP A 589 1.30 20.20 -19.91
C TRP A 589 0.72 19.79 -18.55
N HIS A 590 -0.46 20.33 -18.25
CA HIS A 590 -1.26 20.07 -17.04
C HIS A 590 -2.70 19.80 -17.44
N TYR A 591 -3.28 18.72 -16.94
CA TYR A 591 -4.71 18.47 -17.03
C TYR A 591 -5.31 18.52 -15.62
N GLY A 592 -6.22 19.47 -15.42
CA GLY A 592 -7.10 19.56 -14.25
C GLY A 592 -8.55 19.73 -14.67
N GLN A 593 -8.77 20.45 -15.78
CA GLN A 593 -10.05 20.57 -16.45
C GLN A 593 -9.82 20.96 -17.92
N GLN A 594 -10.72 20.59 -18.83
CA GLN A 594 -10.73 21.03 -20.22
C GLN A 594 -12.17 21.07 -20.74
N ASP A 595 -12.65 22.25 -21.15
CA ASP A 595 -13.93 22.44 -21.87
C ASP A 595 -13.83 21.73 -23.24
N GLN A 596 -14.34 20.50 -23.30
CA GLN A 596 -14.24 19.60 -24.44
C GLN A 596 -15.33 19.90 -25.48
N ASP A 597 -16.51 20.36 -25.04
CA ASP A 597 -17.64 20.64 -25.93
C ASP A 597 -17.71 22.11 -26.42
N GLY A 598 -16.95 23.00 -25.79
CA GLY A 598 -16.80 24.41 -26.13
C GLY A 598 -17.99 25.28 -25.71
N ASP A 599 -18.80 24.83 -24.75
CA ASP A 599 -19.97 25.56 -24.28
C ASP A 599 -19.62 26.69 -23.27
N GLY A 600 -18.39 26.70 -22.76
CA GLY A 600 -17.85 27.68 -21.82
C GLY A 600 -18.10 27.38 -20.35
N ASN A 601 -18.71 26.24 -20.02
CA ASN A 601 -18.80 25.65 -18.68
C ASN A 601 -17.77 24.52 -18.56
N ILE A 602 -17.65 23.96 -17.36
CA ILE A 602 -16.86 22.76 -17.11
C ILE A 602 -17.82 21.79 -16.44
N ASP A 603 -18.11 20.70 -17.13
CA ASP A 603 -18.91 19.59 -16.62
C ASP A 603 -18.05 18.62 -15.81
N PHE A 604 -18.69 17.73 -15.06
CA PHE A 604 -18.00 16.75 -14.21
C PHE A 604 -17.02 15.89 -15.01
N GLU A 605 -17.43 15.42 -16.19
CA GLU A 605 -16.64 14.58 -17.09
C GLU A 605 -15.47 15.33 -17.78
N GLU A 606 -15.42 16.66 -17.62
CA GLU A 606 -14.40 17.56 -18.15
C GLU A 606 -13.34 17.93 -17.11
N GLU A 607 -13.48 17.45 -15.87
CA GLU A 607 -12.51 17.61 -14.77
C GLU A 607 -11.67 16.34 -14.59
N MET A 608 -10.45 16.51 -14.11
CA MET A 608 -9.65 15.42 -13.54
C MET A 608 -9.90 15.37 -12.04
N HIS A 609 -10.43 14.27 -11.54
CA HIS A 609 -10.58 14.09 -10.09
C HIS A 609 -9.35 13.45 -9.47
N ARG A 610 -9.35 13.35 -8.13
CA ARG A 610 -8.33 12.62 -7.38
C ARG A 610 -8.15 11.22 -7.96
N THR A 611 -6.92 10.74 -8.03
CA THR A 611 -6.63 9.39 -8.53
C THR A 611 -5.61 8.66 -7.65
N CYS A 612 -5.87 7.37 -7.43
CA CYS A 612 -4.88 6.40 -6.97
C CYS A 612 -4.23 5.63 -8.14
N GLY A 613 -4.80 5.79 -9.33
CA GLY A 613 -4.40 5.13 -10.56
C GLY A 613 -3.07 5.63 -11.11
N THR A 614 -2.41 4.74 -11.82
CA THR A 614 -1.19 4.98 -12.61
C THR A 614 -1.57 5.04 -14.08
N VAL A 615 -0.94 5.92 -14.85
CA VAL A 615 -1.21 6.02 -16.29
C VAL A 615 -0.71 4.77 -17.02
N ALA A 616 -1.39 4.38 -18.10
CA ALA A 616 -0.85 3.45 -19.10
C ALA A 616 -0.76 4.16 -20.44
N ILE A 617 0.39 4.05 -21.12
CA ILE A 617 0.68 4.83 -22.32
C ILE A 617 1.19 3.93 -23.44
N LYS A 618 0.51 3.93 -24.59
CA LYS A 618 0.91 3.19 -25.78
C LYS A 618 0.55 3.96 -27.04
N ASP A 619 1.45 3.97 -28.02
CA ASP A 619 1.25 4.62 -29.32
C ASP A 619 0.87 6.11 -29.23
N GLY A 620 1.36 6.78 -28.16
CA GLY A 620 1.06 8.19 -27.89
C GLY A 620 -0.28 8.44 -27.21
N LEU A 621 -1.08 7.40 -26.93
CA LEU A 621 -2.33 7.47 -26.19
C LEU A 621 -2.08 7.13 -24.72
N LEU A 622 -2.54 8.01 -23.83
CA LEU A 622 -2.49 7.86 -22.38
C LEU A 622 -3.90 7.53 -21.86
N TYR A 623 -4.01 6.50 -21.03
CA TYR A 623 -5.23 6.15 -20.31
C TYR A 623 -5.00 6.26 -18.80
N ILE A 624 -5.97 6.80 -18.07
CA ILE A 624 -5.98 6.86 -16.62
C ILE A 624 -7.42 6.79 -16.11
N ALA A 625 -7.62 6.08 -14.99
CA ALA A 625 -8.86 6.13 -14.23
C ALA A 625 -8.71 7.10 -13.06
N ASP A 626 -9.73 7.90 -12.79
CA ASP A 626 -9.83 8.67 -11.56
C ASP A 626 -10.73 7.96 -10.53
N PHE A 627 -10.67 8.45 -9.29
CA PHE A 627 -11.40 7.87 -8.17
C PHE A 627 -12.91 7.97 -8.32
N SER A 628 -13.38 8.97 -9.06
CA SER A 628 -14.79 9.23 -9.31
C SER A 628 -15.41 8.26 -10.33
N GLY A 629 -14.61 7.38 -10.93
CA GLY A 629 -15.08 6.38 -11.89
C GLY A 629 -14.92 6.79 -13.34
N LEU A 630 -14.23 7.91 -13.61
CA LEU A 630 -13.99 8.36 -14.97
C LEU A 630 -12.71 7.74 -15.53
N VAL A 631 -12.76 7.30 -16.79
CA VAL A 631 -11.61 6.91 -17.59
C VAL A 631 -11.33 8.01 -18.61
N HIS A 632 -10.13 8.58 -18.55
CA HIS A 632 -9.70 9.61 -19.49
C HIS A 632 -8.71 9.04 -20.50
N CYS A 633 -8.91 9.36 -21.78
CA CYS A 633 -7.95 9.13 -22.85
C CYS A 633 -7.37 10.47 -23.32
N LEU A 634 -6.04 10.62 -23.27
CA LEU A 634 -5.34 11.84 -23.66
C LEU A 634 -4.22 11.54 -24.68
N ASP A 635 -3.84 12.56 -25.46
CA ASP A 635 -2.57 12.54 -26.18
C ASP A 635 -1.41 12.72 -25.16
N ALA A 636 -0.46 11.81 -25.16
CA ALA A 636 0.66 11.82 -24.23
C ALA A 636 1.58 13.04 -24.42
N LYS A 637 1.66 13.60 -25.64
CA LYS A 637 2.48 14.78 -25.92
C LYS A 637 1.75 16.09 -25.63
N GLY A 638 0.45 16.15 -25.87
CA GLY A 638 -0.30 17.40 -25.86
C GLY A 638 0.10 18.32 -27.03
N THR A 639 -0.24 19.59 -26.91
CA THR A 639 0.05 20.62 -27.92
C THR A 639 1.46 21.21 -27.77
N ASP A 640 1.98 21.85 -28.83
CA ASP A 640 3.29 22.50 -28.78
C ASP A 640 3.32 23.76 -27.87
N ASP A 641 2.15 24.32 -27.52
CA ASP A 641 1.98 25.42 -26.55
C ASP A 641 1.71 24.93 -25.11
N GLY A 642 1.80 23.62 -24.88
CA GLY A 642 1.79 23.03 -23.54
C GLY A 642 0.39 22.84 -22.94
N GLN A 643 -0.61 22.60 -23.79
CA GLN A 643 -1.96 22.24 -23.36
C GLN A 643 -2.19 20.72 -23.52
N PRO A 644 -2.97 20.10 -22.63
CA PRO A 644 -3.40 18.73 -22.82
C PRO A 644 -4.35 18.62 -24.02
N ILE A 645 -4.40 17.45 -24.63
CA ILE A 645 -5.42 17.10 -25.62
C ILE A 645 -6.18 15.90 -25.05
N VAL A 646 -7.39 16.13 -24.54
CA VAL A 646 -8.30 15.06 -24.16
C VAL A 646 -8.99 14.54 -25.42
N HIS A 647 -8.96 13.23 -25.60
CA HIS A 647 -9.64 12.55 -26.70
C HIS A 647 -11.07 12.18 -26.32
N PHE A 648 -11.25 11.64 -25.11
CA PHE A 648 -12.56 11.39 -24.51
C PHE A 648 -12.43 11.15 -23.00
N THR A 649 -13.56 11.26 -22.31
CA THR A 649 -13.80 10.75 -20.96
C THR A 649 -14.98 9.77 -21.01
N TYR A 650 -14.88 8.66 -20.27
CA TYR A 650 -15.94 7.67 -20.10
C TYR A 650 -16.28 7.49 -18.61
N ASP A 651 -17.56 7.50 -18.26
CA ASP A 651 -18.03 7.26 -16.89
C ASP A 651 -18.37 5.78 -16.69
N MET A 652 -17.59 5.08 -15.85
CA MET A 652 -17.84 3.68 -15.50
C MET A 652 -18.99 3.52 -14.49
N LEU A 653 -19.55 4.63 -13.99
CA LEU A 653 -20.66 4.68 -13.01
C LEU A 653 -20.33 4.07 -11.63
N ALA A 654 -19.06 3.77 -11.38
CA ALA A 654 -18.55 3.24 -10.13
C ALA A 654 -17.11 3.72 -9.88
N GLN A 655 -16.74 3.92 -8.61
CA GLN A 655 -15.41 4.39 -8.22
C GLN A 655 -14.31 3.42 -8.68
N SER A 656 -13.15 3.96 -9.05
CA SER A 656 -12.00 3.15 -9.48
C SER A 656 -10.73 3.47 -8.69
N TRP A 657 -10.06 2.40 -8.24
CA TRP A 657 -8.84 2.47 -7.45
C TRP A 657 -7.64 1.93 -8.24
N GLY A 658 -7.91 1.04 -9.20
CA GLY A 658 -6.92 0.38 -10.04
C GLY A 658 -6.40 1.29 -11.16
N SER A 659 -5.41 0.79 -11.88
CA SER A 659 -4.85 1.46 -13.07
C SER A 659 -5.28 0.74 -14.33
N ALA A 660 -5.14 1.42 -15.48
CA ALA A 660 -5.38 0.80 -16.77
C ALA A 660 -4.29 -0.24 -17.12
N LEU A 661 -4.67 -1.26 -17.89
CA LEU A 661 -3.78 -2.16 -18.61
C LEU A 661 -3.97 -1.95 -20.11
N ILE A 662 -2.90 -1.77 -20.88
CA ILE A 662 -2.98 -1.75 -22.35
C ILE A 662 -2.25 -2.95 -22.94
N SER A 663 -2.97 -3.89 -23.53
CA SER A 663 -2.37 -5.08 -24.14
C SER A 663 -3.25 -5.63 -25.27
N ASP A 664 -2.65 -6.29 -26.26
CA ASP A 664 -3.37 -6.88 -27.40
C ASP A 664 -4.36 -5.92 -28.11
N GLY A 665 -3.98 -4.64 -28.23
CA GLY A 665 -4.80 -3.59 -28.84
C GLY A 665 -6.00 -3.16 -28.02
N LYS A 666 -6.04 -3.49 -26.72
CA LYS A 666 -7.17 -3.23 -25.83
C LYS A 666 -6.73 -2.50 -24.56
N VAL A 667 -7.67 -1.82 -23.91
CA VAL A 667 -7.50 -1.19 -22.60
C VAL A 667 -8.46 -1.83 -21.62
N TYR A 668 -7.98 -2.23 -20.44
CA TYR A 668 -8.77 -2.85 -19.38
C TYR A 668 -8.73 -1.98 -18.14
N VAL A 669 -9.90 -1.68 -17.56
CA VAL A 669 -10.04 -0.90 -16.34
C VAL A 669 -11.11 -1.55 -15.46
N GLY A 670 -10.79 -1.79 -14.19
CA GLY A 670 -11.73 -2.34 -13.21
C GLY A 670 -12.28 -1.28 -12.25
N ASP A 671 -13.45 -1.55 -11.68
CA ASP A 671 -14.11 -0.67 -10.71
C ASP A 671 -14.57 -1.37 -9.42
N GLU A 672 -15.14 -0.59 -8.50
CA GLU A 672 -15.63 -1.04 -7.21
C GLU A 672 -16.89 -1.94 -7.28
N ASP A 673 -17.74 -1.81 -8.30
CA ASP A 673 -18.90 -2.69 -8.49
C ASP A 673 -18.48 -4.07 -9.05
N GLY A 674 -17.23 -4.17 -9.49
CA GLY A 674 -16.60 -5.38 -9.97
C GLY A 674 -16.71 -5.54 -11.48
N ASP A 675 -17.07 -4.49 -12.19
CA ASP A 675 -17.06 -4.48 -13.64
C ASP A 675 -15.63 -4.21 -14.16
N VAL A 676 -15.35 -4.79 -15.32
CA VAL A 676 -14.12 -4.55 -16.08
C VAL A 676 -14.54 -4.03 -17.44
N CYS A 677 -14.30 -2.74 -17.66
CA CYS A 677 -14.49 -2.11 -18.95
C CYS A 677 -13.33 -2.48 -19.88
N VAL A 678 -13.64 -2.96 -21.08
CA VAL A 678 -12.68 -3.29 -22.13
C VAL A 678 -12.89 -2.33 -23.29
N PHE A 679 -11.88 -1.53 -23.64
CA PHE A 679 -11.91 -0.63 -24.79
C PHE A 679 -10.99 -1.15 -25.90
N GLU A 680 -11.32 -0.86 -27.15
CA GLU A 680 -10.32 -0.93 -28.23
C GLU A 680 -9.36 0.25 -28.10
N LEU A 681 -8.04 0.02 -28.16
CA LEU A 681 -7.04 1.09 -28.09
C LEU A 681 -7.22 2.07 -29.26
N GLY A 682 -7.55 3.32 -28.95
CA GLY A 682 -7.70 4.34 -29.98
C GLY A 682 -8.34 5.61 -29.45
N LYS A 683 -7.91 6.76 -29.98
CA LYS A 683 -8.43 8.08 -29.60
C LYS A 683 -9.92 8.30 -29.90
N ASP A 684 -10.49 7.52 -30.82
CA ASP A 684 -11.88 7.66 -31.25
C ASP A 684 -12.79 6.56 -30.64
N ASN A 685 -12.22 5.69 -29.80
CA ASN A 685 -12.89 4.51 -29.22
C ASN A 685 -13.36 4.82 -27.78
N ALA A 686 -14.28 5.77 -27.67
CA ALA A 686 -14.73 6.31 -26.38
C ALA A 686 -15.65 5.36 -25.58
N GLU A 687 -16.22 4.36 -26.24
CA GLU A 687 -17.14 3.39 -25.64
C GLU A 687 -16.43 2.05 -25.45
N PRO A 688 -16.66 1.34 -24.33
CA PRO A 688 -16.14 0.00 -24.15
C PRO A 688 -16.76 -0.94 -25.19
N ILE A 689 -15.94 -1.86 -25.70
CA ILE A 689 -16.40 -2.97 -26.54
C ILE A 689 -17.09 -4.06 -25.71
N GLU A 690 -16.78 -4.14 -24.41
CA GLU A 690 -17.41 -5.06 -23.47
C GLU A 690 -17.29 -4.54 -22.02
N GLU A 691 -18.26 -4.89 -21.18
CA GLU A 691 -18.26 -4.63 -19.74
C GLU A 691 -18.53 -5.93 -18.99
N ILE A 692 -17.57 -6.39 -18.20
CA ILE A 692 -17.59 -7.75 -17.65
C ILE A 692 -17.62 -7.73 -16.13
N ASN A 693 -18.74 -8.17 -15.55
CA ASN A 693 -18.88 -8.28 -14.11
C ASN A 693 -18.14 -9.49 -13.53
N MET A 694 -17.20 -9.23 -12.63
CA MET A 694 -16.41 -10.24 -11.92
C MET A 694 -17.09 -10.75 -10.64
N GLY A 695 -18.24 -10.20 -10.27
CA GLY A 695 -19.08 -10.60 -9.14
C GLY A 695 -18.71 -9.96 -7.80
N THR A 696 -17.50 -9.42 -7.66
CA THR A 696 -17.01 -8.62 -6.52
C THR A 696 -16.01 -7.56 -7.01
N SER A 697 -15.81 -6.52 -6.22
CA SER A 697 -14.98 -5.34 -6.53
C SER A 697 -13.61 -5.69 -7.12
N VAL A 698 -13.18 -4.92 -8.12
CA VAL A 698 -11.86 -5.01 -8.76
C VAL A 698 -11.04 -3.76 -8.39
N TYR A 699 -10.51 -3.74 -7.16
CA TYR A 699 -9.68 -2.63 -6.68
C TYR A 699 -8.23 -2.69 -7.19
N SER A 700 -7.79 -3.87 -7.63
CA SER A 700 -6.43 -4.09 -8.14
C SER A 700 -6.36 -3.86 -9.65
N THR A 701 -5.15 -3.66 -10.16
CA THR A 701 -4.93 -3.47 -11.60
C THR A 701 -4.87 -4.81 -12.34
N PRO A 702 -5.62 -4.97 -13.46
CA PRO A 702 -5.40 -6.08 -14.38
C PRO A 702 -3.95 -6.16 -14.89
N VAL A 703 -3.43 -7.37 -15.01
CA VAL A 703 -2.08 -7.65 -15.55
C VAL A 703 -2.16 -8.72 -16.62
N ALA A 704 -1.35 -8.62 -17.67
CA ALA A 704 -1.24 -9.68 -18.66
C ALA A 704 0.20 -10.21 -18.76
N ALA A 705 0.33 -11.53 -18.84
CA ALA A 705 1.60 -12.22 -19.03
C ALA A 705 1.34 -13.58 -19.69
N ASN A 706 2.28 -14.07 -20.49
CA ASN A 706 2.28 -15.43 -21.03
C ASN A 706 0.96 -15.86 -21.71
N GLY A 707 0.31 -14.95 -22.44
CA GLY A 707 -0.96 -15.22 -23.14
C GLY A 707 -2.22 -15.16 -22.27
N ARG A 708 -2.10 -14.74 -21.01
CA ARG A 708 -3.20 -14.71 -20.03
C ARG A 708 -3.41 -13.32 -19.46
N LEU A 709 -4.66 -13.04 -19.10
CA LEU A 709 -5.07 -11.92 -18.28
C LEU A 709 -5.25 -12.39 -16.83
N TYR A 710 -4.70 -11.65 -15.89
CA TYR A 710 -4.79 -11.88 -14.45
C TYR A 710 -5.54 -10.72 -13.81
N ILE A 711 -6.68 -11.04 -13.17
CA ILE A 711 -7.51 -10.06 -12.47
C ILE A 711 -7.75 -10.56 -11.06
N SER A 712 -7.36 -9.76 -10.07
CA SER A 712 -7.78 -9.95 -8.69
C SER A 712 -9.03 -9.13 -8.39
N THR A 713 -10.10 -9.84 -8.02
CA THR A 713 -11.18 -9.22 -7.26
C THR A 713 -10.78 -9.11 -5.80
N LYS A 714 -11.66 -8.52 -4.99
CA LYS A 714 -11.51 -8.43 -3.53
C LYS A 714 -11.13 -9.73 -2.84
N ASP A 715 -11.56 -10.88 -3.37
CA ASP A 715 -11.44 -12.19 -2.71
C ASP A 715 -10.96 -13.34 -3.59
N LYS A 716 -10.65 -13.09 -4.88
CA LYS A 716 -10.19 -14.12 -5.83
C LYS A 716 -9.18 -13.57 -6.82
N LEU A 717 -8.29 -14.44 -7.28
CA LEU A 717 -7.45 -14.23 -8.44
C LEU A 717 -7.99 -15.10 -9.58
N PHE A 718 -8.22 -14.52 -10.74
CA PHE A 718 -8.59 -15.24 -11.95
C PHE A 718 -7.45 -15.20 -12.97
N ALA A 719 -7.15 -16.34 -13.57
CA ALA A 719 -6.40 -16.41 -14.82
C ALA A 719 -7.38 -16.67 -15.96
N ILE A 720 -7.34 -15.78 -16.95
CA ILE A 720 -8.30 -15.70 -18.04
C ILE A 720 -7.52 -15.89 -19.34
N GLU A 721 -7.94 -16.87 -20.13
CA GLU A 721 -7.23 -17.35 -21.31
C GLU A 721 -8.26 -17.72 -22.37
N GLN A 722 -8.01 -17.35 -23.62
CA GLN A 722 -8.90 -17.71 -24.73
C GLN A 722 -8.90 -19.24 -24.95
N GLU A 723 -10.10 -19.85 -24.98
CA GLU A 723 -10.30 -21.30 -25.17
C GLU A 723 -9.78 -21.89 -26.49
#